data_AF-A0A183K6N8-F1
#
_entry.id   AF-A0A183K6N8-F1
#
_cell.length_a   1.000
_cell.length_b   1.000
_cell.length_c   1.000
_cell.angle_alpha   90.00
_cell.angle_beta   90.00
_cell.angle_gamma   90.00
#
_symmetry.space_group_name_H-M   'P 1'
#
loop_
_entity.id
_entity.type
_entity.pdbx_description
1 polymer ?
#
loop_
_entity_poly.entity_id
_entity_poly.type
_entity_poly.pdbx_seq_one_letter_code
_entity_poly.pdbx_strand_id
1 'polypeptide(L)'
;VTYTFFQEAKLTDQLPLIIVCDRFDFVHDLVLYLFRNNLQKYIEIYVQKVNPARLPVVVGGLLDVDCSEDIIKQLMAVVRGQFNTDELVAEVEKRNRLKLLLPWLESRVHEGSVEPATHNALAKIYIDLNNNPERFLRENQYYNSSVVGKYCEKRDPHLACIAYERGHCDQDQIRVCNENALFKTEARYLVRRKEPELWAEALSESNIYRRQLIDQVVQTALSETQDPEEISVSVKAFMAADMPNELIELLEKIVLDNSVFSDHRNLQNLLILTAIKADKSRVMEYINRLDNYDAPDVANIAINNSLFEEAFAIFKKFEVNTSAIQAIKPNFVFGFSSERISCTNKCHYYFTNDRYAVFSLSWAYEFAERCNEPAVWSLLAHAQLAQGSIKEAIDSYVKASDPSRFQAVSEAASNSGNWEDLVRYLQMARKKARETFIESELAFAYARTNRLSDLEEFISGPNHANITVVADRCFDQQLYEAAKILYSNVSNYSRLAITLVHLGEYQGSVDAARKANSTRTWKEVCFACVNHKEFRLAQMCGLHIVVHADELGDLINYYEQRGHFDELIQLLEAGLGLERAHMGMFTELAILYSKFKPEKMREHLELFWSRVNIPKVLRAAEQAHLWSELVFLYDKYEEYDNAILTMMSHPTEGWRENHFKDLITRVANVELYYKAIQFYLTYKPLLLNDLLTVLSPRLDHTRAVNFFIKAGHIALVKPYLRSVQQNNANNKSVNEALNDLLIEEEDYQASFMFYIYEALRQSIETHSNFDHIALAQQLERHELIEFRRLAALLFKGSNRWMQSIDLCKRDQLYSDAMQYAWDSRDPETAEELLRWFLSENLPDCFAACLYRCYDLLRPDVVLELAWRNGLIDMAMPFLIQTLRELTTKVDRLERSEQTRAAEEEKAEQAVNPLVMRTEPQLMLPGPAGSMPAALIPPAGAAIGMFGVPGPQMYYQTNGPSF
;
A
#
# COMPACT_ATOMS: atom_id res chain seq x y z
N VAL A 1 46.27 62.73 -6.90
CA VAL A 1 47.33 62.63 -7.93
C VAL A 1 46.86 63.14 -9.28
N THR A 2 45.70 62.71 -9.79
CA THR A 2 45.11 63.28 -11.02
C THR A 2 44.59 64.72 -10.85
N TYR A 3 43.96 65.06 -9.72
CA TYR A 3 43.47 66.44 -9.43
C TYR A 3 44.59 67.50 -9.38
N THR A 4 45.69 67.20 -8.68
CA THR A 4 46.88 68.07 -8.59
C THR A 4 47.57 68.25 -9.95
N PHE A 5 47.58 67.20 -10.78
CA PHE A 5 48.15 67.25 -12.14
C PHE A 5 47.36 68.17 -13.07
N PHE A 6 46.02 68.25 -12.92
CA PHE A 6 45.18 69.15 -13.71
C PHE A 6 45.20 70.61 -13.23
N GLN A 7 45.41 70.87 -11.93
CA GLN A 7 45.60 72.24 -11.43
C GLN A 7 46.90 72.89 -11.95
N GLU A 8 47.96 72.10 -12.14
CA GLU A 8 49.27 72.59 -12.61
C GLU A 8 49.34 72.77 -14.14
N ALA A 9 48.51 72.07 -14.92
CA ALA A 9 48.60 71.99 -16.39
C ALA A 9 47.97 73.16 -17.19
N LYS A 10 47.37 74.18 -16.53
CA LYS A 10 46.77 75.40 -17.14
C LYS A 10 46.15 75.18 -18.54
N LEU A 11 45.07 74.40 -18.60
CA LEU A 11 44.34 74.12 -19.85
C LEU A 11 43.57 75.37 -20.36
N THR A 12 43.52 75.53 -21.69
CA THR A 12 42.85 76.62 -22.39
C THR A 12 41.31 76.51 -22.42
N ASP A 13 40.75 75.31 -22.20
CA ASP A 13 39.32 75.10 -21.97
C ASP A 13 39.13 74.40 -20.61
N GLN A 14 38.41 75.06 -19.69
CA GLN A 14 38.25 74.62 -18.30
C GLN A 14 36.99 73.76 -18.06
N LEU A 15 36.16 73.52 -19.08
CA LEU A 15 34.98 72.66 -18.96
C LEU A 15 35.31 71.22 -18.49
N PRO A 16 36.38 70.55 -18.98
CA PRO A 16 36.76 69.23 -18.46
C PRO A 16 37.15 69.26 -16.99
N LEU A 17 37.79 70.34 -16.51
CA LEU A 17 38.15 70.50 -15.10
C LEU A 17 36.90 70.63 -14.23
N ILE A 18 35.90 71.40 -14.67
CA ILE A 18 34.62 71.58 -13.97
C ILE A 18 33.89 70.24 -13.84
N ILE A 19 33.79 69.45 -14.91
CA ILE A 19 33.11 68.14 -14.89
C ILE A 19 33.83 67.15 -13.97
N VAL A 20 35.16 67.13 -13.97
CA VAL A 20 35.94 66.25 -13.08
C VAL A 20 35.79 66.68 -11.63
N CYS A 21 35.86 67.97 -11.33
CA CYS A 21 35.71 68.48 -9.96
C CYS A 21 34.29 68.24 -9.42
N ASP A 22 33.26 68.38 -10.26
CA ASP A 22 31.87 68.04 -9.91
C ASP A 22 31.71 66.54 -9.64
N ARG A 23 32.29 65.67 -10.48
CA ARG A 23 32.22 64.21 -10.32
C ARG A 23 32.88 63.71 -9.03
N PHE A 24 33.92 64.39 -8.55
CA PHE A 24 34.67 64.02 -7.34
C PHE A 24 34.33 64.90 -6.12
N ASP A 25 33.26 65.71 -6.18
CA ASP A 25 32.77 66.58 -5.10
C ASP A 25 33.77 67.64 -4.57
N PHE A 26 34.78 68.02 -5.35
CA PHE A 26 35.71 69.13 -5.03
C PHE A 26 35.16 70.50 -5.48
N VAL A 27 33.87 70.75 -5.25
CA VAL A 27 33.17 71.96 -5.72
C VAL A 27 33.65 73.21 -4.98
N HIS A 28 33.89 73.12 -3.67
CA HIS A 28 34.40 74.24 -2.88
C HIS A 28 35.77 74.72 -3.38
N ASP A 29 36.71 73.80 -3.56
CA ASP A 29 38.06 74.10 -4.06
C ASP A 29 38.03 74.58 -5.52
N LEU A 30 37.10 74.07 -6.34
CA LEU A 30 36.87 74.56 -7.70
C LEU A 30 36.42 76.02 -7.70
N VAL A 31 35.47 76.41 -6.84
CA VAL A 31 35.00 77.79 -6.73
C VAL A 31 36.13 78.72 -6.29
N LEU A 32 36.94 78.31 -5.31
CA LEU A 32 38.13 79.05 -4.89
C LEU A 32 39.14 79.22 -6.04
N TYR A 33 39.38 78.17 -6.83
CA TYR A 33 40.29 78.20 -7.96
C TYR A 33 39.78 79.08 -9.12
N LEU A 34 38.51 78.94 -9.50
CA LEU A 34 37.90 79.72 -10.57
C LEU A 34 37.83 81.21 -10.22
N PHE A 35 37.55 81.53 -8.95
CA PHE A 35 37.53 82.91 -8.48
C PHE A 35 38.93 83.54 -8.47
N ARG A 36 39.95 82.84 -7.93
CA ARG A 36 41.35 83.32 -7.91
C ARG A 36 41.92 83.62 -9.31
N ASN A 37 41.42 82.93 -10.34
CA ASN A 37 41.84 83.14 -11.73
C ASN A 37 40.93 84.11 -12.51
N ASN A 38 40.01 84.83 -11.86
CA ASN A 38 39.05 85.77 -12.46
C ASN A 38 38.10 85.17 -13.51
N LEU A 39 37.77 83.88 -13.41
CA LEU A 39 36.92 83.16 -14.37
C LEU A 39 35.45 83.10 -13.90
N GLN A 40 34.87 84.26 -13.53
CA GLN A 40 33.53 84.36 -12.94
C GLN A 40 32.40 83.86 -13.86
N LYS A 41 32.52 84.08 -15.17
CA LYS A 41 31.55 83.58 -16.15
C LYS A 41 31.43 82.05 -16.14
N TYR A 42 32.51 81.34 -15.80
CA TYR A 42 32.49 79.88 -15.71
C TYR A 42 31.80 79.39 -14.44
N ILE A 43 31.81 80.16 -13.34
CA ILE A 43 31.03 79.87 -12.13
C ILE A 43 29.53 80.01 -12.44
N GLU A 44 29.15 81.07 -13.15
CA GLU A 44 27.75 81.26 -13.59
C GLU A 44 27.30 80.15 -14.55
N ILE A 45 28.14 79.77 -15.52
CA ILE A 45 27.87 78.66 -16.44
C ILE A 45 27.78 77.32 -15.69
N TYR A 46 28.63 77.09 -14.68
CA TYR A 46 28.59 75.86 -13.88
C TYR A 46 27.25 75.70 -13.17
N VAL A 47 26.79 76.75 -12.50
CA VAL A 47 25.52 76.73 -11.76
C VAL A 47 24.31 76.70 -12.70
N GLN A 48 24.38 77.33 -13.88
CA GLN A 48 23.26 77.34 -14.83
C GLN A 48 23.16 76.08 -15.70
N LYS A 49 24.30 75.56 -16.21
CA LYS A 49 24.31 74.53 -17.26
C LYS A 49 24.77 73.15 -16.79
N VAL A 50 25.61 73.05 -15.76
CA VAL A 50 26.22 71.78 -15.35
C VAL A 50 25.43 71.16 -14.21
N ASN A 51 25.30 71.87 -13.08
CA ASN A 51 24.60 71.33 -11.92
C ASN A 51 23.99 72.44 -11.04
N PRO A 52 22.73 72.81 -11.25
CA PRO A 52 22.02 73.79 -10.41
C PRO A 52 21.87 73.39 -8.94
N ALA A 53 21.91 72.09 -8.63
CA ALA A 53 21.67 71.57 -7.29
C ALA A 53 22.80 71.89 -6.30
N ARG A 54 24.02 72.16 -6.79
CA ARG A 54 25.18 72.51 -5.95
C ARG A 54 25.28 73.99 -5.61
N LEU A 55 24.25 74.80 -5.92
CA LEU A 55 24.20 76.23 -5.58
C LEU A 55 24.53 76.54 -4.11
N PRO A 56 24.01 75.83 -3.08
CA PRO A 56 24.28 76.17 -1.68
C PRO A 56 25.77 76.12 -1.33
N VAL A 57 26.48 75.12 -1.85
CA VAL A 57 27.93 74.95 -1.64
C VAL A 57 28.73 76.02 -2.42
N VAL A 58 28.25 76.42 -3.60
CA VAL A 58 28.85 77.51 -4.38
C VAL A 58 28.66 78.86 -3.69
N VAL A 59 27.47 79.13 -3.13
CA VAL A 59 27.21 80.33 -2.32
C VAL A 59 28.07 80.30 -1.05
N GLY A 60 28.22 79.15 -0.39
CA GLY A 60 29.20 78.95 0.67
C GLY A 60 30.63 79.30 0.21
N GLY A 61 31.10 78.74 -0.90
CA GLY A 61 32.43 79.07 -1.43
C GLY A 61 32.61 80.55 -1.77
N LEU A 62 31.58 81.21 -2.33
CA LEU A 62 31.62 82.64 -2.66
C LEU A 62 31.61 83.54 -1.42
N LEU A 63 30.91 83.14 -0.35
CA LEU A 63 30.90 83.84 0.93
C LEU A 63 32.25 83.72 1.66
N ASP A 64 33.06 82.68 1.41
CA ASP A 64 34.40 82.55 2.01
C ASP A 64 35.46 83.42 1.33
N VAL A 65 35.20 83.88 0.11
CA VAL A 65 36.11 84.74 -0.67
C VAL A 65 35.67 86.21 -0.67
N ASP A 66 34.71 86.57 0.19
CA ASP A 66 34.17 87.93 0.31
C ASP A 66 33.72 88.53 -1.05
N CYS A 67 33.01 87.72 -1.86
CA CYS A 67 32.40 88.21 -3.09
C CYS A 67 31.31 89.25 -2.80
N SER A 68 31.08 90.21 -3.70
CA SER A 68 30.09 91.26 -3.48
C SER A 68 28.67 90.68 -3.34
N GLU A 69 27.90 91.21 -2.39
CA GLU A 69 26.54 90.74 -2.09
C GLU A 69 25.62 90.82 -3.32
N ASP A 70 25.88 91.77 -4.23
CA ASP A 70 25.09 91.96 -5.44
C ASP A 70 25.29 90.80 -6.42
N ILE A 71 26.49 90.22 -6.50
CA ILE A 71 26.75 89.03 -7.32
C ILE A 71 25.99 87.83 -6.74
N ILE A 72 25.98 87.66 -5.42
CA ILE A 72 25.26 86.56 -4.76
C ILE A 72 23.74 86.72 -4.96
N LYS A 73 23.21 87.94 -4.76
CA LYS A 73 21.79 88.26 -5.01
C LYS A 73 21.41 88.02 -6.48
N GLN A 74 22.25 88.41 -7.42
CA GLN A 74 22.01 88.20 -8.84
C GLN A 74 22.07 86.72 -9.23
N LEU A 75 23.01 85.96 -8.67
CA LEU A 75 23.15 84.52 -8.91
C LEU A 75 21.95 83.75 -8.34
N MET A 76 21.43 84.15 -7.18
CA MET A 76 20.18 83.64 -6.60
C MET A 76 18.92 84.04 -7.39
N ALA A 77 18.91 85.22 -8.02
CA ALA A 77 17.78 85.68 -8.84
C ALA A 77 17.70 84.96 -10.19
N VAL A 78 18.85 84.60 -10.77
CA VAL A 78 18.96 83.96 -12.08
C VAL A 78 18.69 82.45 -12.00
N VAL A 79 19.15 81.78 -10.95
CA VAL A 79 18.95 80.33 -10.78
C VAL A 79 17.58 80.08 -10.13
N ARG A 80 16.54 79.96 -10.97
CA ARG A 80 15.20 79.63 -10.49
C ARG A 80 14.98 78.11 -10.44
N GLY A 81 15.05 77.54 -9.23
CA GLY A 81 14.16 76.44 -8.85
C GLY A 81 14.69 74.99 -8.86
N GLN A 82 15.97 74.71 -8.60
CA GLN A 82 16.45 73.33 -8.38
C GLN A 82 17.61 73.24 -7.35
N PHE A 83 17.46 73.77 -6.13
CA PHE A 83 18.40 73.57 -5.02
C PHE A 83 17.68 73.49 -3.67
N ASN A 84 18.31 72.86 -2.67
CA ASN A 84 17.75 72.69 -1.32
C ASN A 84 17.84 74.00 -0.52
N THR A 85 16.70 74.51 -0.05
CA THR A 85 16.62 75.77 0.72
C THR A 85 17.15 75.60 2.14
N ASP A 86 17.06 74.41 2.74
CA ASP A 86 17.61 74.10 4.06
C ASP A 86 19.14 74.22 4.11
N GLU A 87 19.82 73.69 3.09
CA GLU A 87 21.28 73.75 2.98
C GLU A 87 21.78 75.19 2.79
N LEU A 88 21.04 76.00 2.03
CA LEU A 88 21.36 77.41 1.84
C LEU A 88 21.23 78.20 3.14
N VAL A 89 20.12 78.02 3.88
CA VAL A 89 19.91 78.69 5.17
C VAL A 89 20.98 78.26 6.17
N ALA A 90 21.34 76.97 6.22
CA ALA A 90 22.37 76.46 7.11
C ALA A 90 23.78 77.02 6.81
N GLU A 91 24.18 77.10 5.53
CA GLU A 91 25.48 77.69 5.14
C GLU A 91 25.55 79.19 5.42
N VAL A 92 24.43 79.92 5.31
CA VAL A 92 24.35 81.35 5.66
C VAL A 92 24.25 81.56 7.20
N GLU A 93 23.59 80.66 7.93
CA GLU A 93 23.47 80.66 9.39
C GLU A 93 24.83 80.46 10.06
N LYS A 94 25.63 79.48 9.59
CA LYS A 94 27.01 79.26 10.08
C LYS A 94 27.89 80.52 10.02
N ARG A 95 27.58 81.45 9.12
CA ARG A 95 28.39 82.64 8.85
C ARG A 95 27.75 83.93 9.39
N ASN A 96 26.67 83.81 10.18
CA ASN A 96 25.94 84.92 10.81
C ASN A 96 25.42 86.01 9.83
N ARG A 97 25.13 85.64 8.58
CA ARG A 97 24.70 86.56 7.52
C ARG A 97 23.24 86.37 7.13
N LEU A 98 22.38 85.80 7.99
CA LEU A 98 20.97 85.47 7.71
C LEU A 98 20.12 86.64 7.20
N LYS A 99 20.46 87.89 7.56
CA LYS A 99 19.77 89.10 7.07
C LYS A 99 19.85 89.27 5.54
N LEU A 100 20.87 88.72 4.88
CA LEU A 100 21.02 88.75 3.42
C LEU A 100 19.89 88.02 2.69
N LEU A 101 19.29 87.02 3.33
CA LEU A 101 18.22 86.21 2.74
C LEU A 101 16.83 86.82 2.93
N LEU A 102 16.66 87.89 3.73
CA LEU A 102 15.35 88.42 4.11
C LEU A 102 14.50 88.84 2.89
N PRO A 103 15.00 89.66 1.93
CA PRO A 103 14.20 90.04 0.76
C PRO A 103 13.82 88.84 -0.13
N TRP A 104 14.69 87.83 -0.17
CA TRP A 104 14.46 86.60 -0.92
C TRP A 104 13.44 85.69 -0.23
N LEU A 105 13.51 85.53 1.09
CA LEU A 105 12.57 84.74 1.89
C LEU A 105 11.17 85.36 1.90
N GLU A 106 11.06 86.68 2.05
CA GLU A 106 9.78 87.38 1.99
C GLU A 106 9.14 87.27 0.59
N SER A 107 9.94 87.40 -0.48
CA SER A 107 9.45 87.17 -1.86
C SER A 107 8.94 85.74 -2.03
N ARG A 108 9.62 84.74 -1.47
CA ARG A 108 9.21 83.33 -1.54
C ARG A 108 7.92 83.05 -0.76
N VAL A 109 7.68 83.74 0.36
CA VAL A 109 6.43 83.64 1.12
C VAL A 109 5.29 84.34 0.37
N HIS A 110 5.53 85.49 -0.26
CA HIS A 110 4.54 86.17 -1.12
C HIS A 110 4.20 85.37 -2.38
N GLU A 111 5.16 84.60 -2.93
CA GLU A 111 4.94 83.65 -4.01
C GLU A 111 4.18 82.38 -3.56
N GLY A 112 3.90 82.23 -2.26
CA GLY A 112 3.10 81.13 -1.71
C GLY A 112 3.89 79.87 -1.33
N SER A 113 5.20 79.97 -1.09
CA SER A 113 5.99 78.83 -0.62
C SER A 113 5.51 78.34 0.75
N VAL A 114 5.31 77.03 0.89
CA VAL A 114 4.85 76.35 2.12
C VAL A 114 6.02 75.68 2.87
N GLU A 115 7.26 75.88 2.42
CA GLU A 115 8.43 75.22 3.00
C GLU A 115 8.62 75.61 4.49
N PRO A 116 8.76 74.65 5.42
CA PRO A 116 9.00 74.96 6.83
C PRO A 116 10.33 75.67 7.06
N ALA A 117 11.34 75.38 6.23
CA ALA A 117 12.66 75.99 6.25
C ALA A 117 12.62 77.52 6.17
N THR A 118 11.82 78.05 5.23
CA THR A 118 11.68 79.49 4.98
C THR A 118 10.97 80.16 6.14
N HIS A 119 9.92 79.54 6.66
CA HIS A 119 9.16 80.03 7.81
C HIS A 119 9.95 79.97 9.13
N ASN A 120 10.79 78.96 9.31
CA ASN A 120 11.68 78.84 10.48
C ASN A 120 12.73 79.94 10.49
N ALA A 121 13.35 80.19 9.33
CA ALA A 121 14.31 81.28 9.18
C ALA A 121 13.64 82.64 9.43
N LEU A 122 12.42 82.83 8.91
CA LEU A 122 11.64 84.05 9.12
C LEU A 122 11.21 84.24 10.59
N ALA A 123 10.80 83.17 11.27
CA ALA A 123 10.45 83.17 12.70
C ALA A 123 11.64 83.56 13.57
N LYS A 124 12.81 82.96 13.33
CA LYS A 124 14.06 83.31 14.02
C LYS A 124 14.42 84.78 13.79
N ILE A 125 14.30 85.28 12.55
CA ILE A 125 14.54 86.68 12.20
C ILE A 125 13.55 87.63 12.90
N TYR A 126 12.26 87.31 12.97
CA TYR A 126 11.28 88.18 13.66
C TYR A 126 11.45 88.20 15.19
N ILE A 127 11.88 87.09 15.78
CA ILE A 127 12.25 87.02 17.20
C ILE A 127 13.53 87.85 17.47
N ASP A 128 14.48 87.89 16.53
CA ASP A 128 15.67 88.73 16.61
C ASP A 128 15.40 90.23 16.42
N LEU A 129 14.43 90.58 15.57
CA LEU A 129 14.04 91.96 15.31
C LEU A 129 12.97 92.49 16.27
N ASN A 130 12.45 91.63 17.17
CA ASN A 130 11.36 91.91 18.12
C ASN A 130 10.12 92.56 17.46
N ASN A 131 9.74 92.06 16.27
CA ASN A 131 8.60 92.56 15.53
C ASN A 131 7.40 91.60 15.70
N ASN A 132 6.53 91.89 16.68
CA ASN A 132 5.27 91.18 16.96
C ASN A 132 5.34 89.63 16.94
N PRO A 133 6.17 89.00 17.79
CA PRO A 133 6.39 87.56 17.77
C PRO A 133 5.16 86.73 18.21
N GLU A 134 4.39 87.16 19.21
CA GLU A 134 3.21 86.41 19.69
C GLU A 134 2.14 86.22 18.61
N ARG A 135 1.90 87.27 17.82
CA ARG A 135 0.93 87.24 16.73
C ARG A 135 1.42 86.32 15.62
N PHE A 136 2.70 86.41 15.26
CA PHE A 136 3.30 85.53 14.25
C PHE A 136 3.25 84.05 14.68
N LEU A 137 3.54 83.75 15.94
CA LEU A 137 3.50 82.38 16.49
C LEU A 137 2.07 81.81 16.54
N ARG A 138 1.05 82.64 16.79
CA ARG A 138 -0.36 82.19 16.77
C ARG A 138 -0.95 82.08 15.37
N GLU A 139 -0.64 83.01 14.46
CA GLU A 139 -1.31 83.09 13.15
C GLU A 139 -0.64 82.23 12.05
N ASN A 140 0.68 82.04 12.07
CA ASN A 140 1.39 81.49 10.90
C ASN A 140 1.50 79.95 10.89
N GLN A 141 0.80 79.26 10.01
CA GLN A 141 0.60 77.81 10.04
C GLN A 141 1.82 76.92 9.75
N TYR A 142 2.91 77.46 9.17
CA TYR A 142 3.92 76.62 8.49
C TYR A 142 5.32 76.57 9.14
N TYR A 143 5.54 77.13 10.34
CA TYR A 143 6.83 76.99 11.06
C TYR A 143 6.91 75.73 11.93
N ASN A 144 8.12 75.19 12.09
CA ASN A 144 8.42 74.07 12.99
C ASN A 144 8.56 74.55 14.44
N SER A 145 7.61 74.16 15.27
CA SER A 145 7.49 74.64 16.66
C SER A 145 8.60 74.18 17.59
N SER A 146 9.22 73.02 17.35
CA SER A 146 10.37 72.54 18.17
C SER A 146 11.64 73.37 17.97
N VAL A 147 11.93 73.77 16.73
CA VAL A 147 13.14 74.57 16.40
C VAL A 147 12.98 76.00 16.91
N VAL A 148 11.78 76.57 16.77
CA VAL A 148 11.46 77.92 17.26
C VAL A 148 11.32 77.93 18.79
N GLY A 149 10.70 76.91 19.39
CA GLY A 149 10.55 76.77 20.85
C GLY A 149 11.89 76.70 21.58
N LYS A 150 12.84 75.88 21.11
CA LYS A 150 14.22 75.82 21.67
C LYS A 150 14.98 77.13 21.52
N TYR A 151 14.65 77.91 20.49
CA TYR A 151 15.19 79.26 20.32
C TYR A 151 14.58 80.24 21.33
N CYS A 152 13.27 80.12 21.60
CA CYS A 152 12.53 80.92 22.57
C CYS A 152 12.91 80.62 24.04
N GLU A 153 13.23 79.37 24.39
CA GLU A 153 13.64 78.97 25.76
C GLU A 153 14.77 79.83 26.33
N LYS A 154 15.72 80.23 25.47
CA LYS A 154 16.87 81.04 25.88
C LYS A 154 16.55 82.53 26.05
N ARG A 155 15.38 82.99 25.60
CA ARG A 155 14.99 84.41 25.61
C ARG A 155 13.79 84.69 26.51
N ASP A 156 12.68 83.98 26.30
CA ASP A 156 11.42 84.18 27.04
C ASP A 156 10.66 82.85 27.24
N PRO A 157 10.59 82.32 28.48
CA PRO A 157 9.90 81.06 28.78
C PRO A 157 8.39 81.06 28.49
N HIS A 158 7.72 82.21 28.60
CA HIS A 158 6.28 82.30 28.28
C HIS A 158 6.00 82.21 26.78
N LEU A 159 6.86 82.81 25.93
CA LEU A 159 6.78 82.69 24.47
C LEU A 159 7.10 81.27 24.02
N ALA A 160 7.99 80.57 24.75
CA ALA A 160 8.25 79.15 24.54
C ALA A 160 7.01 78.30 24.84
N CYS A 161 6.29 78.53 25.94
CA CYS A 161 5.02 77.84 26.22
C CYS A 161 3.98 78.05 25.11
N ILE A 162 3.84 79.27 24.58
CA ILE A 162 2.90 79.54 23.48
C ILE A 162 3.32 78.83 22.17
N ALA A 163 4.62 78.79 21.88
CA ALA A 163 5.14 78.08 20.72
C ALA A 163 4.96 76.55 20.85
N TYR A 164 5.12 76.00 22.06
CA TYR A 164 4.95 74.57 22.35
C TYR A 164 3.49 74.13 22.46
N GLU A 165 2.59 74.99 22.96
CA GLU A 165 1.15 74.74 23.03
C GLU A 165 0.57 74.41 21.65
N ARG A 166 1.06 75.11 20.61
CA ARG A 166 0.67 74.87 19.23
C ARG A 166 1.40 73.68 18.60
N GLY A 167 2.68 73.52 18.93
CA GLY A 167 3.54 72.49 18.36
C GLY A 167 3.26 71.06 18.81
N HIS A 168 2.35 70.86 19.76
CA HIS A 168 2.15 69.58 20.43
C HIS A 168 3.50 68.99 20.94
N CYS A 169 4.34 69.87 21.50
CA CYS A 169 5.63 69.51 22.10
C CYS A 169 5.46 69.41 23.62
N ASP A 170 4.64 68.45 24.05
CA ASP A 170 4.14 68.37 25.42
C ASP A 170 5.25 68.08 26.44
N GLN A 171 6.27 67.30 26.07
CA GLN A 171 7.41 66.98 26.95
C GLN A 171 8.33 68.17 27.22
N ASP A 172 8.57 69.00 26.21
CA ASP A 172 9.38 70.21 26.35
C ASP A 172 8.61 71.26 27.19
N GLN A 173 7.28 71.31 27.07
CA GLN A 173 6.43 72.17 27.90
C GLN A 173 6.38 71.76 29.37
N ILE A 174 6.19 70.47 29.67
CA ILE A 174 6.21 69.94 31.05
C ILE A 174 7.58 70.22 31.69
N ARG A 175 8.68 70.05 30.94
CA ARG A 175 10.03 70.35 31.44
C ARG A 175 10.21 71.83 31.79
N VAL A 176 9.82 72.73 30.88
CA VAL A 176 9.91 74.19 31.10
C VAL A 176 9.04 74.64 32.28
N CYS A 177 7.86 74.04 32.46
CA CYS A 177 6.98 74.34 33.60
C CYS A 177 7.54 73.85 34.93
N ASN A 178 8.12 72.64 34.97
CA ASN A 178 8.74 72.06 36.16
C ASN A 178 10.02 72.80 36.57
N GLU A 179 10.87 73.20 35.62
CA GLU A 179 12.12 73.93 35.88
C GLU A 179 11.87 75.35 36.42
N ASN A 180 10.76 76.00 36.02
CA ASN A 180 10.42 77.37 36.42
C ASN A 180 9.33 77.45 37.50
N ALA A 181 8.93 76.33 38.12
CA ALA A 181 7.92 76.23 39.19
C ALA A 181 6.53 76.81 38.83
N LEU A 182 6.09 76.60 37.59
CA LEU A 182 4.83 77.12 37.05
C LEU A 182 3.66 76.12 37.18
N PHE A 183 3.48 75.53 38.37
CA PHE A 183 2.54 74.42 38.64
C PHE A 183 1.05 74.77 38.43
N LYS A 184 0.67 76.05 38.54
CA LYS A 184 -0.72 76.49 38.30
C LYS A 184 -1.08 76.46 36.82
N THR A 185 -0.16 76.88 35.95
CA THR A 185 -0.33 76.79 34.49
C THR A 185 -0.19 75.35 34.01
N GLU A 186 0.66 74.56 34.66
CA GLU A 186 0.81 73.12 34.41
C GLU A 186 -0.47 72.34 34.75
N ALA A 187 -1.06 72.55 35.94
CA ALA A 187 -2.32 71.90 36.32
C ALA A 187 -3.47 72.28 35.37
N ARG A 188 -3.54 73.54 34.93
CA ARG A 188 -4.54 73.98 33.93
C ARG A 188 -4.29 73.36 32.56
N TYR A 189 -3.02 73.23 32.16
CA TYR A 189 -2.64 72.63 30.89
C TYR A 189 -3.02 71.15 30.85
N LEU A 190 -2.69 70.40 31.91
CA LEU A 190 -2.98 68.96 32.04
C LEU A 190 -4.49 68.66 32.01
N VAL A 191 -5.30 69.49 32.66
CA VAL A 191 -6.76 69.32 32.66
C VAL A 191 -7.37 69.65 31.28
N ARG A 192 -6.90 70.72 30.61
CA ARG A 192 -7.42 71.12 29.29
C ARG A 192 -7.00 70.23 28.13
N ARG A 193 -5.79 69.65 28.18
CA ARG A 193 -5.27 68.78 27.10
C ARG A 193 -6.01 67.45 26.99
N LYS A 194 -6.66 66.99 28.07
CA LYS A 194 -7.45 65.74 28.11
C LYS A 194 -6.67 64.47 27.70
N GLU A 195 -5.33 64.51 27.70
CA GLU A 195 -4.49 63.40 27.23
C GLU A 195 -3.94 62.55 28.39
N PRO A 196 -4.23 61.23 28.42
CA PRO A 196 -3.88 60.36 29.54
C PRO A 196 -2.39 60.06 29.66
N GLU A 197 -1.64 60.10 28.55
CA GLU A 197 -0.18 59.85 28.55
C GLU A 197 0.58 60.95 29.29
N LEU A 198 0.13 62.20 29.16
CA LEU A 198 0.70 63.33 29.89
C LEU A 198 0.43 63.26 31.39
N TRP A 199 -0.75 62.76 31.77
CA TRP A 199 -1.05 62.48 33.18
C TRP A 199 -0.14 61.39 33.75
N ALA A 200 0.19 60.35 32.97
CA ALA A 200 1.09 59.28 33.44
C ALA A 200 2.53 59.79 33.66
N GLU A 201 3.02 60.70 32.81
CA GLU A 201 4.34 61.30 32.96
C GLU A 201 4.38 62.29 34.15
N ALA A 202 3.35 63.13 34.28
CA ALA A 202 3.24 64.11 35.37
C ALA A 202 3.01 63.44 36.74
N LEU A 203 2.31 62.31 36.78
CA LEU A 203 2.04 61.51 37.99
C LEU A 203 3.10 60.43 38.25
N SER A 204 4.21 60.42 37.53
CA SER A 204 5.29 59.44 37.73
C SER A 204 5.95 59.56 39.11
N GLU A 205 6.37 58.42 39.68
CA GLU A 205 7.04 58.35 41.00
C GLU A 205 8.41 59.05 41.03
N SER A 206 9.01 59.31 39.88
CA SER A 206 10.30 60.02 39.74
C SER A 206 10.19 61.53 39.95
N ASN A 207 8.98 62.11 39.91
CA ASN A 207 8.79 63.55 40.05
C ASN A 207 8.71 63.98 41.53
N ILE A 208 9.68 64.78 41.95
CA ILE A 208 9.80 65.31 43.33
C ILE A 208 8.61 66.24 43.67
N TYR A 209 8.03 66.91 42.67
CA TYR A 209 6.93 67.88 42.86
C TYR A 209 5.53 67.28 42.67
N ARG A 210 5.43 65.95 42.50
CA ARG A 210 4.16 65.21 42.27
C ARG A 210 3.07 65.56 43.29
N ARG A 211 3.42 65.62 44.58
CA ARG A 211 2.44 65.93 45.64
C ARG A 211 1.91 67.37 45.57
N GLN A 212 2.79 68.33 45.25
CA GLN A 212 2.40 69.74 45.09
C GLN A 212 1.51 69.95 43.86
N LEU A 213 1.80 69.23 42.77
CA LEU A 213 0.93 69.20 41.58
C LEU A 213 -0.45 68.60 41.93
N ILE A 214 -0.49 67.46 42.62
CA ILE A 214 -1.75 66.80 43.02
C ILE A 214 -2.58 67.69 43.95
N ASP A 215 -1.95 68.29 44.96
CA ASP A 215 -2.64 69.19 45.90
C ASP A 215 -3.24 70.39 45.14
N GLN A 216 -2.53 70.95 44.16
CA GLN A 216 -3.05 72.04 43.33
C GLN A 216 -4.14 71.57 42.34
N VAL A 217 -4.06 70.35 41.81
CA VAL A 217 -5.13 69.76 40.99
C VAL A 217 -6.42 69.59 41.80
N VAL A 218 -6.33 69.06 43.02
CA VAL A 218 -7.47 68.85 43.94
C VAL A 218 -8.02 70.18 44.49
N GLN A 219 -7.17 71.19 44.72
CA GLN A 219 -7.58 72.46 45.33
C GLN A 219 -7.97 73.57 44.35
N THR A 220 -7.32 73.72 43.18
CA THR A 220 -7.55 74.86 42.28
C THR A 220 -8.06 74.49 40.90
N ALA A 221 -7.54 73.44 40.27
CA ALA A 221 -7.93 73.10 38.90
C ALA A 221 -9.36 72.52 38.84
N LEU A 222 -9.74 71.65 39.77
CA LEU A 222 -11.04 70.95 39.76
C LEU A 222 -12.18 71.74 40.39
N SER A 223 -11.91 72.78 41.18
CA SER A 223 -12.93 73.70 41.68
C SER A 223 -13.37 74.74 40.64
N GLU A 224 -12.51 75.02 39.65
CA GLU A 224 -12.77 76.00 38.58
C GLU A 224 -13.46 75.34 37.36
N THR A 225 -13.33 74.02 37.19
CA THR A 225 -13.88 73.31 36.04
C THR A 225 -15.31 72.84 36.26
N GLN A 226 -16.19 73.15 35.30
CA GLN A 226 -17.59 72.73 35.31
C GLN A 226 -17.87 71.59 34.32
N ASP A 227 -16.85 71.17 33.55
CA ASP A 227 -16.99 70.20 32.49
C ASP A 227 -16.85 68.75 33.01
N PRO A 228 -17.89 67.89 32.85
CA PRO A 228 -17.86 66.50 33.32
C PRO A 228 -16.76 65.64 32.69
N GLU A 229 -16.37 65.96 31.46
CA GLU A 229 -15.34 65.20 30.73
C GLU A 229 -13.95 65.38 31.33
N GLU A 230 -13.62 66.61 31.74
CA GLU A 230 -12.32 66.93 32.35
C GLU A 230 -12.15 66.17 33.67
N ILE A 231 -13.21 66.13 34.50
CA ILE A 231 -13.25 65.35 35.73
C ILE A 231 -13.09 63.85 35.43
N SER A 232 -13.77 63.34 34.39
CA SER A 232 -13.71 61.92 34.05
C SER A 232 -12.33 61.45 33.58
N VAL A 233 -11.60 62.29 32.83
CA VAL A 233 -10.24 61.97 32.37
C VAL A 233 -9.25 62.05 33.52
N SER A 234 -9.39 63.04 34.41
CA SER A 234 -8.60 63.11 35.63
C SER A 234 -8.84 61.90 36.54
N VAL A 235 -10.10 61.51 36.78
CA VAL A 235 -10.45 60.31 37.57
C VAL A 235 -9.87 59.03 36.96
N LYS A 236 -9.92 58.88 35.62
CA LYS A 236 -9.29 57.76 34.92
C LYS A 236 -7.76 57.74 35.07
N ALA A 237 -7.12 58.91 35.00
CA ALA A 237 -5.70 59.04 35.21
C ALA A 237 -5.29 58.65 36.64
N PHE A 238 -6.05 59.07 37.66
CA PHE A 238 -5.82 58.67 39.05
C PHE A 238 -6.04 57.18 39.28
N MET A 239 -7.04 56.57 38.63
CA MET A 239 -7.22 55.11 38.65
C MET A 239 -6.05 54.37 37.99
N ALA A 240 -5.53 54.87 36.86
CA ALA A 240 -4.38 54.26 36.19
C ALA A 240 -3.07 54.40 36.96
N ALA A 241 -2.97 55.40 37.84
CA ALA A 241 -1.82 55.62 38.71
C ALA A 241 -1.87 54.82 40.04
N ASP A 242 -2.87 53.94 40.23
CA ASP A 242 -3.05 53.09 41.42
C ASP A 242 -3.03 53.84 42.77
N MET A 243 -3.67 55.02 42.82
CA MET A 243 -3.80 55.86 44.02
C MET A 243 -5.26 55.90 44.52
N PRO A 244 -5.76 54.84 45.20
CA PRO A 244 -7.19 54.71 45.52
C PRO A 244 -7.65 55.59 46.69
N ASN A 245 -6.77 55.96 47.62
CA ASN A 245 -7.15 56.76 48.79
C ASN A 245 -7.37 58.23 48.40
N GLU A 246 -6.48 58.78 47.58
CA GLU A 246 -6.59 60.13 47.01
C GLU A 246 -7.80 60.22 46.06
N LEU A 247 -8.11 59.14 45.36
CA LEU A 247 -9.31 59.02 44.54
C LEU A 247 -10.59 58.99 45.38
N ILE A 248 -10.59 58.30 46.53
CA ILE A 248 -11.71 58.32 47.48
C ILE A 248 -11.89 59.74 48.03
N GLU A 249 -10.84 60.44 48.44
CA GLU A 249 -10.95 61.83 48.91
C GLU A 249 -11.49 62.78 47.82
N LEU A 250 -11.03 62.62 46.58
CA LEU A 250 -11.52 63.38 45.42
C LEU A 250 -13.00 63.09 45.14
N LEU A 251 -13.41 61.82 45.14
CA LEU A 251 -14.79 61.41 44.88
C LEU A 251 -15.73 61.74 46.05
N GLU A 252 -15.29 61.60 47.30
CA GLU A 252 -16.04 62.01 48.49
C GLU A 252 -16.32 63.52 48.42
N LYS A 253 -15.33 64.35 48.09
CA LYS A 253 -15.52 65.80 47.96
C LYS A 253 -16.43 66.19 46.80
N ILE A 254 -16.39 65.47 45.68
CA ILE A 254 -17.27 65.77 44.52
C ILE A 254 -18.71 65.29 44.75
N VAL A 255 -18.88 64.10 45.33
CA VAL A 255 -20.18 63.42 45.48
C VAL A 255 -20.90 63.80 46.77
N LEU A 256 -20.18 64.05 47.88
CA LEU A 256 -20.77 64.35 49.20
C LEU A 256 -20.90 65.86 49.50
N ASP A 257 -19.97 66.73 49.06
CA ASP A 257 -19.98 68.18 49.39
C ASP A 257 -20.92 69.03 48.51
N ASN A 258 -21.99 68.42 47.98
CA ASN A 258 -23.13 69.10 47.36
C ASN A 258 -22.78 69.93 46.10
N SER A 259 -22.26 69.25 45.09
CA SER A 259 -22.10 69.79 43.74
C SER A 259 -23.16 69.23 42.77
N VAL A 260 -23.28 69.84 41.58
CA VAL A 260 -24.11 69.41 40.43
C VAL A 260 -23.90 67.93 40.06
N PHE A 261 -22.87 67.30 40.62
CA PHE A 261 -22.45 65.94 40.35
C PHE A 261 -22.90 64.88 41.37
N SER A 262 -23.61 65.26 42.43
CA SER A 262 -24.15 64.31 43.43
C SER A 262 -25.11 63.28 42.83
N ASP A 263 -25.88 63.66 41.80
CA ASP A 263 -26.86 62.77 41.13
C ASP A 263 -26.26 61.90 40.01
N HIS A 264 -24.96 62.02 39.72
CA HIS A 264 -24.34 61.23 38.65
C HIS A 264 -24.10 59.78 39.07
N ARG A 265 -24.94 58.88 38.53
CA ARG A 265 -24.86 57.41 38.69
C ARG A 265 -23.46 56.83 38.51
N ASN A 266 -22.70 57.29 37.51
CA ASN A 266 -21.37 56.76 37.24
C ASN A 266 -20.35 57.10 38.35
N LEU A 267 -20.47 58.28 38.97
CA LEU A 267 -19.59 58.69 40.06
C LEU A 267 -19.97 57.97 41.36
N GLN A 268 -21.27 57.77 41.62
CA GLN A 268 -21.75 56.95 42.74
C GLN A 268 -21.30 55.49 42.60
N ASN A 269 -21.42 54.91 41.40
CA ASN A 269 -20.92 53.57 41.08
C ASN A 269 -19.40 53.49 41.33
N LEU A 270 -18.63 54.45 40.82
CA LEU A 270 -17.18 54.47 41.01
C LEU A 270 -16.80 54.59 42.48
N LEU A 271 -17.47 55.42 43.28
CA LEU A 271 -17.23 55.55 44.72
C LEU A 271 -17.47 54.23 45.45
N ILE A 272 -18.57 53.53 45.17
CA ILE A 272 -18.85 52.23 45.80
C ILE A 272 -17.83 51.18 45.35
N LEU A 273 -17.46 51.16 44.07
CA LEU A 273 -16.52 50.19 43.51
C LEU A 273 -15.07 50.40 44.01
N THR A 274 -14.63 51.65 44.15
CA THR A 274 -13.32 51.97 44.72
C THR A 274 -13.30 51.67 46.22
N ALA A 275 -14.39 51.95 46.95
CA ALA A 275 -14.54 51.56 48.34
C ALA A 275 -14.50 50.03 48.53
N ILE A 276 -15.19 49.24 47.69
CA ILE A 276 -15.14 47.77 47.73
C ILE A 276 -13.70 47.24 47.60
N LYS A 277 -12.86 47.90 46.80
CA LYS A 277 -11.46 47.50 46.57
C LYS A 277 -10.51 47.98 47.66
N ALA A 278 -10.68 49.20 48.17
CA ALA A 278 -9.69 49.85 49.04
C ALA A 278 -10.12 49.92 50.52
N ASP A 279 -11.40 50.15 50.83
CA ASP A 279 -11.91 50.26 52.21
C ASP A 279 -13.31 49.63 52.35
N LYS A 280 -13.34 48.34 52.68
CA LYS A 280 -14.56 47.53 52.80
C LYS A 280 -15.49 47.99 53.93
N SER A 281 -14.97 48.72 54.92
CA SER A 281 -15.74 49.12 56.10
C SER A 281 -16.81 50.18 55.80
N ARG A 282 -16.57 51.02 54.80
CA ARG A 282 -17.44 52.15 54.43
C ARG A 282 -18.51 51.79 53.40
N VAL A 283 -18.39 50.62 52.76
CA VAL A 283 -19.29 50.17 51.69
C VAL A 283 -20.74 50.10 52.15
N MET A 284 -21.00 49.59 53.36
CA MET A 284 -22.35 49.50 53.92
C MET A 284 -22.94 50.90 54.21
N GLU A 285 -22.12 51.87 54.59
CA GLU A 285 -22.56 53.25 54.78
C GLU A 285 -22.92 53.91 53.45
N TYR A 286 -22.11 53.70 52.40
CA TYR A 286 -22.40 54.21 51.06
C TYR A 286 -23.66 53.56 50.44
N ILE A 287 -23.88 52.26 50.62
CA ILE A 287 -25.09 51.55 50.13
C ILE A 287 -26.37 52.09 50.77
N ASN A 288 -26.29 52.51 52.04
CA ASN A 288 -27.42 53.07 52.77
C ASN A 288 -27.68 54.54 52.42
N ARG A 289 -26.64 55.33 52.16
CA ARG A 289 -26.74 56.78 51.88
C ARG A 289 -26.97 57.13 50.41
N LEU A 290 -26.52 56.28 49.49
CA LEU A 290 -26.66 56.50 48.04
C LEU A 290 -27.92 55.80 47.52
N ASP A 291 -28.61 56.42 46.58
CA ASP A 291 -29.85 55.89 46.00
C ASP A 291 -29.80 55.73 44.47
N ASN A 292 -28.88 56.43 43.78
CA ASN A 292 -28.81 56.49 42.30
C ASN A 292 -27.63 55.68 41.73
N TYR A 293 -27.39 54.46 42.23
CA TYR A 293 -26.37 53.55 41.70
C TYR A 293 -26.98 52.32 41.00
N ASP A 294 -26.17 51.61 40.22
CA ASP A 294 -26.59 50.42 39.50
C ASP A 294 -26.64 49.19 40.42
N ALA A 295 -27.81 48.91 40.98
CA ALA A 295 -28.03 47.83 41.93
C ALA A 295 -27.53 46.44 41.45
N PRO A 296 -27.89 45.93 40.26
CA PRO A 296 -27.42 44.62 39.80
C PRO A 296 -25.91 44.55 39.57
N ASP A 297 -25.30 45.58 38.98
CA ASP A 297 -23.86 45.57 38.67
C ASP A 297 -23.01 45.72 39.94
N VAL A 298 -23.40 46.62 40.84
CA VAL A 298 -22.73 46.79 42.13
C VAL A 298 -22.89 45.54 42.99
N ALA A 299 -24.07 44.92 43.01
CA ALA A 299 -24.29 43.68 43.76
C ALA A 299 -23.50 42.49 43.19
N ASN A 300 -23.38 42.37 41.86
CA ASN A 300 -22.53 41.33 41.24
C ASN A 300 -21.05 41.53 41.58
N ILE A 301 -20.58 42.77 41.62
CA ILE A 301 -19.18 43.06 41.98
C ILE A 301 -18.95 42.85 43.48
N ALA A 302 -19.95 43.12 44.33
CA ALA A 302 -19.91 42.78 45.75
C ALA A 302 -19.85 41.26 45.97
N ILE A 303 -20.64 40.47 45.22
CA ILE A 303 -20.58 39.00 45.21
C ILE A 303 -19.18 38.51 44.85
N ASN A 304 -18.57 39.05 43.79
CA ASN A 304 -17.22 38.69 43.37
C ASN A 304 -16.15 39.00 44.43
N ASN A 305 -16.37 40.01 45.27
CA ASN A 305 -15.46 40.40 46.34
C ASN A 305 -15.81 39.81 47.73
N SER A 306 -16.71 38.82 47.78
CA SER A 306 -17.16 38.11 48.99
C SER A 306 -17.99 38.94 49.99
N LEU A 307 -18.61 40.02 49.53
CA LEU A 307 -19.47 40.92 50.31
C LEU A 307 -20.95 40.55 50.09
N PHE A 308 -21.35 39.39 50.61
CA PHE A 308 -22.66 38.78 50.33
C PHE A 308 -23.81 39.44 51.11
N GLU A 309 -23.54 40.03 52.26
CA GLU A 309 -24.55 40.72 53.09
C GLU A 309 -24.94 42.06 52.45
N GLU A 310 -23.95 42.79 51.96
CA GLU A 310 -24.08 44.03 51.21
C GLU A 310 -24.80 43.79 49.88
N ALA A 311 -24.44 42.72 49.15
CA ALA A 311 -25.14 42.31 47.92
C ALA A 311 -26.61 41.95 48.19
N PHE A 312 -26.89 41.23 49.29
CA PHE A 312 -28.26 40.90 49.68
C PHE A 312 -29.08 42.13 50.09
N ALA A 313 -28.48 43.09 50.81
CA ALA A 313 -29.13 44.35 51.16
C ALA A 313 -29.51 45.16 49.90
N ILE A 314 -28.62 45.18 48.89
CA ILE A 314 -28.92 45.77 47.59
C ILE A 314 -30.10 45.05 46.92
N PHE A 315 -30.07 43.72 46.79
CA PHE A 315 -31.17 42.98 46.14
C PHE A 315 -32.52 43.09 46.86
N LYS A 316 -32.51 43.18 48.20
CA LYS A 316 -33.71 43.41 49.01
C LYS A 316 -34.27 44.81 48.83
N LYS A 317 -33.42 45.84 48.70
CA LYS A 317 -33.85 47.24 48.51
C LYS A 317 -34.52 47.46 47.15
N PHE A 318 -34.20 46.63 46.14
CA PHE A 318 -34.67 46.78 44.76
C PHE A 318 -35.66 45.68 44.29
N GLU A 319 -36.20 44.85 45.19
CA GLU A 319 -37.26 43.84 44.93
C GLU A 319 -36.95 42.79 43.82
N VAL A 320 -35.67 42.51 43.54
CA VAL A 320 -35.28 41.52 42.52
C VAL A 320 -35.10 40.13 43.15
N ASN A 321 -36.21 39.43 43.37
CA ASN A 321 -36.26 38.16 44.11
C ASN A 321 -35.56 36.98 43.40
N THR A 322 -35.53 36.97 42.06
CA THR A 322 -34.86 35.92 41.26
C THR A 322 -33.33 35.99 41.41
N SER A 323 -32.78 37.19 41.48
CA SER A 323 -31.35 37.45 41.71
C SER A 323 -30.98 37.24 43.18
N ALA A 324 -31.91 37.47 44.11
CA ALA A 324 -31.70 37.23 45.54
C ALA A 324 -31.42 35.75 45.85
N ILE A 325 -32.11 34.80 45.22
CA ILE A 325 -31.79 33.38 45.37
C ILE A 325 -30.49 33.00 44.64
N GLN A 326 -30.18 33.62 43.50
CA GLN A 326 -28.90 33.41 42.83
C GLN A 326 -27.70 33.89 43.68
N ALA A 327 -27.86 34.97 44.44
CA ALA A 327 -26.83 35.48 45.37
C ALA A 327 -26.51 34.50 46.52
N ILE A 328 -27.41 33.56 46.82
CA ILE A 328 -27.23 32.53 47.86
C ILE A 328 -26.46 31.30 47.31
N LYS A 329 -26.38 31.10 45.97
CA LYS A 329 -25.64 29.98 45.35
C LYS A 329 -24.20 29.76 45.84
N PRO A 330 -23.33 30.78 46.03
CA PRO A 330 -21.93 30.52 46.37
C PRO A 330 -21.73 29.89 47.74
N ASN A 331 -22.63 30.10 48.70
CA ASN A 331 -22.53 29.48 50.04
C ASN A 331 -22.88 27.98 50.06
N PHE A 332 -23.45 27.42 48.99
CA PHE A 332 -23.75 25.98 48.91
C PHE A 332 -22.60 25.13 48.35
N VAL A 333 -21.61 25.71 47.67
CA VAL A 333 -20.62 24.96 46.88
C VAL A 333 -19.33 24.64 47.68
N PHE A 334 -18.98 25.42 48.69
CA PHE A 334 -17.73 25.22 49.45
C PHE A 334 -17.73 24.03 50.44
N GLY A 335 -18.82 23.27 50.53
CA GLY A 335 -18.92 22.11 51.43
C GLY A 335 -18.40 20.78 50.87
N PHE A 336 -18.15 20.65 49.57
CA PHE A 336 -17.72 19.38 48.97
C PHE A 336 -16.77 19.57 47.78
N SER A 337 -15.49 19.74 48.06
CA SER A 337 -14.42 19.27 47.15
C SER A 337 -13.52 18.30 47.90
N SER A 338 -13.67 17.03 47.53
CA SER A 338 -12.76 15.94 47.89
C SER A 338 -11.44 16.12 47.15
N GLU A 339 -10.45 16.75 47.78
CA GLU A 339 -9.05 16.56 47.42
C GLU A 339 -8.39 15.58 48.39
N ARG A 340 -8.21 14.34 47.91
CA ARG A 340 -7.17 13.44 48.42
C ARG A 340 -5.81 14.12 48.19
N ILE A 341 -5.29 14.78 49.22
CA ILE A 341 -3.85 15.02 49.33
C ILE A 341 -3.35 14.19 50.51
N SER A 342 -2.79 13.04 50.16
CA SER A 342 -1.90 12.27 51.02
C SER A 342 -0.62 13.07 51.25
N CYS A 343 -0.56 13.88 52.31
CA CYS A 343 0.69 14.41 52.84
C CYS A 343 0.66 14.33 54.37
N THR A 344 1.62 13.58 54.88
CA THR A 344 1.89 13.24 56.28
C THR A 344 2.18 14.45 57.17
N ASN A 345 1.70 14.37 58.42
CA ASN A 345 2.22 15.00 59.64
C ASN A 345 2.32 16.53 59.72
N LYS A 346 1.25 17.15 60.24
CA LYS A 346 1.18 18.03 61.42
C LYS A 346 0.11 19.10 61.20
N CYS A 347 -0.97 19.00 61.98
CA CYS A 347 -1.63 20.09 62.71
C CYS A 347 -3.01 19.62 63.19
N HIS A 348 -3.01 18.94 64.34
CA HIS A 348 -4.14 18.97 65.27
C HIS A 348 -4.19 20.37 65.92
N TYR A 349 -5.39 20.78 66.38
CA TYR A 349 -5.78 22.06 67.00
C TYR A 349 -6.11 23.16 65.97
N TYR A 350 -7.33 23.68 65.82
CA TYR A 350 -8.42 23.93 66.77
C TYR A 350 -9.80 23.77 66.11
N PHE A 351 -10.66 22.97 66.75
CA PHE A 351 -12.11 23.19 66.74
C PHE A 351 -12.41 24.37 67.68
N THR A 352 -13.15 25.38 67.22
CA THR A 352 -14.21 26.11 67.93
C THR A 352 -14.49 27.44 67.22
N ASN A 353 -15.57 27.48 66.42
CA ASN A 353 -16.52 28.59 66.37
C ASN A 353 -17.67 28.24 65.41
N ASP A 354 -18.69 27.60 65.98
CA ASP A 354 -20.06 27.56 65.46
C ASP A 354 -20.59 28.98 65.33
N ARG A 355 -20.55 29.55 64.11
CA ARG A 355 -21.42 30.67 63.68
C ARG A 355 -21.39 30.97 62.17
N TYR A 356 -21.08 29.98 61.32
CA TYR A 356 -21.31 30.13 59.88
C TYR A 356 -22.54 29.32 59.50
N ALA A 357 -23.57 30.06 59.10
CA ALA A 357 -24.93 29.63 58.91
C ALA A 357 -25.04 28.37 58.03
N VAL A 358 -25.62 27.32 58.61
CA VAL A 358 -26.36 26.30 57.86
C VAL A 358 -27.57 27.01 57.25
N PHE A 359 -27.39 27.64 56.08
CA PHE A 359 -28.51 28.07 55.23
C PHE A 359 -29.04 26.80 54.55
N SER A 360 -29.97 26.12 55.22
CA SER A 360 -30.50 24.82 54.83
C SER A 360 -31.54 24.92 53.71
N LEU A 361 -31.60 23.92 52.82
CA LEU A 361 -32.65 23.78 51.79
C LEU A 361 -34.07 23.88 52.33
N SER A 362 -34.26 23.60 53.63
CA SER A 362 -35.55 23.79 54.30
C SER A 362 -36.03 25.24 54.22
N TRP A 363 -35.14 26.23 54.33
CA TRP A 363 -35.50 27.64 54.21
C TRP A 363 -35.85 28.02 52.77
N ALA A 364 -35.12 27.46 51.78
CA ALA A 364 -35.43 27.65 50.36
C ALA A 364 -36.76 26.97 49.96
N TYR A 365 -37.08 25.82 50.56
CA TYR A 365 -38.36 25.13 50.40
C TYR A 365 -39.50 25.92 51.05
N GLU A 366 -39.33 26.40 52.29
CA GLU A 366 -40.32 27.26 52.96
C GLU A 366 -40.55 28.57 52.20
N PHE A 367 -39.50 29.16 51.62
CA PHE A 367 -39.61 30.33 50.77
C PHE A 367 -40.37 30.02 49.47
N ALA A 368 -40.06 28.90 48.81
CA ALA A 368 -40.78 28.45 47.61
C ALA A 368 -42.26 28.16 47.88
N GLU A 369 -42.58 27.58 49.04
CA GLU A 369 -43.96 27.33 49.46
C GLU A 369 -44.73 28.64 49.76
N ARG A 370 -44.06 29.64 50.35
CA ARG A 370 -44.67 30.96 50.62
C ARG A 370 -44.87 31.80 49.35
N CYS A 371 -43.90 31.80 48.45
CA CYS A 371 -43.98 32.56 47.20
C CYS A 371 -44.86 31.87 46.16
N ASN A 372 -44.87 30.53 46.13
CA ASN A 372 -45.63 29.67 45.22
C ASN A 372 -45.56 30.10 43.73
N GLU A 373 -44.42 30.59 43.29
CA GLU A 373 -44.18 30.96 41.89
C GLU A 373 -43.50 29.82 41.14
N PRO A 374 -43.93 29.50 39.89
CA PRO A 374 -43.31 28.44 39.08
C PRO A 374 -41.80 28.62 38.88
N ALA A 375 -41.34 29.87 38.73
CA ALA A 375 -39.92 30.20 38.55
C ALA A 375 -39.08 29.90 39.80
N VAL A 376 -39.67 30.02 40.99
CA VAL A 376 -38.99 29.71 42.26
C VAL A 376 -38.92 28.20 42.46
N TRP A 377 -40.00 27.47 42.13
CA TRP A 377 -40.03 26.01 42.19
C TRP A 377 -39.06 25.35 41.21
N SER A 378 -38.88 25.87 39.99
CA SER A 378 -37.87 25.34 39.07
C SER A 378 -36.44 25.63 39.50
N LEU A 379 -36.18 26.82 40.07
CA LEU A 379 -34.87 27.16 40.63
C LEU A 379 -34.53 26.32 41.87
N LEU A 380 -35.51 26.03 42.72
CA LEU A 380 -35.38 25.11 43.85
C LEU A 380 -35.12 23.68 43.36
N ALA A 381 -35.88 23.20 42.38
CA ALA A 381 -35.70 21.87 41.81
C ALA A 381 -34.30 21.71 41.18
N HIS A 382 -33.75 22.77 40.57
CA HIS A 382 -32.35 22.79 40.11
C HIS A 382 -31.34 22.61 41.25
N ALA A 383 -31.54 23.30 42.37
CA ALA A 383 -30.67 23.18 43.54
C ALA A 383 -30.78 21.79 44.19
N GLN A 384 -31.99 21.23 44.27
CA GLN A 384 -32.26 19.90 44.81
C GLN A 384 -31.64 18.78 43.95
N LEU A 385 -31.69 18.91 42.62
CA LEU A 385 -30.99 17.98 41.72
C LEU A 385 -29.47 18.02 41.92
N ALA A 386 -28.88 19.21 42.06
CA ALA A 386 -27.43 19.36 42.23
C ALA A 386 -26.91 18.69 43.52
N GLN A 387 -27.77 18.57 44.54
CA GLN A 387 -27.44 17.91 45.81
C GLN A 387 -27.86 16.43 45.89
N GLY A 388 -28.46 15.88 44.82
CA GLY A 388 -28.82 14.46 44.74
C GLY A 388 -30.16 14.08 45.39
N SER A 389 -30.97 15.05 45.84
CA SER A 389 -32.32 14.78 46.39
C SER A 389 -33.36 14.67 45.27
N ILE A 390 -33.29 13.57 44.52
CA ILE A 390 -33.96 13.42 43.23
C ILE A 390 -35.49 13.31 43.34
N LYS A 391 -36.02 12.65 44.38
CA LYS A 391 -37.48 12.51 44.58
C LYS A 391 -38.14 13.87 44.80
N GLU A 392 -37.61 14.63 45.74
CA GLU A 392 -38.10 15.98 46.07
C GLU A 392 -37.89 16.95 44.90
N ALA A 393 -36.78 16.83 44.17
CA ALA A 393 -36.54 17.62 42.97
C ALA A 393 -37.58 17.32 41.88
N ILE A 394 -37.89 16.05 41.62
CA ILE A 394 -38.91 15.65 40.63
C ILE A 394 -40.29 16.19 41.04
N ASP A 395 -40.66 16.10 42.31
CA ASP A 395 -41.92 16.67 42.81
C ASP A 395 -41.97 18.21 42.65
N SER A 396 -40.88 18.90 42.98
CA SER A 396 -40.73 20.35 42.76
C SER A 396 -40.85 20.72 41.28
N TYR A 397 -40.28 19.92 40.37
CA TYR A 397 -40.42 20.11 38.93
C TYR A 397 -41.84 19.85 38.41
N VAL A 398 -42.52 18.83 38.95
CA VAL A 398 -43.92 18.55 38.61
C VAL A 398 -44.81 19.71 39.08
N LYS A 399 -44.55 20.28 40.27
CA LYS A 399 -45.23 21.48 40.77
C LYS A 399 -44.95 22.72 39.92
N ALA A 400 -43.68 22.97 39.55
CA ALA A 400 -43.29 24.04 38.62
C ALA A 400 -43.88 23.84 37.21
N SER A 401 -44.22 22.59 36.88
CA SER A 401 -44.64 22.17 35.55
C SER A 401 -43.61 22.53 34.46
N ASP A 402 -42.31 22.55 34.78
CA ASP A 402 -41.26 23.01 33.87
C ASP A 402 -40.51 21.84 33.20
N PRO A 403 -40.50 21.75 31.84
CA PRO A 403 -39.75 20.73 31.11
C PRO A 403 -38.25 21.04 30.95
N SER A 404 -37.77 22.22 31.31
CA SER A 404 -36.54 22.85 30.79
C SER A 404 -35.22 22.09 31.00
N ARG A 405 -35.14 21.13 31.93
CA ARG A 405 -33.94 20.31 32.17
C ARG A 405 -34.23 18.81 32.18
N PHE A 406 -35.07 18.35 31.26
CA PHE A 406 -35.44 16.93 31.16
C PHE A 406 -34.23 15.98 31.05
N GLN A 407 -33.12 16.39 30.42
CA GLN A 407 -31.92 15.56 30.29
C GLN A 407 -31.22 15.35 31.64
N ALA A 408 -30.97 16.42 32.40
CA ALA A 408 -30.34 16.31 33.71
C ALA A 408 -31.22 15.56 34.72
N VAL A 409 -32.55 15.74 34.65
CA VAL A 409 -33.52 15.00 35.46
C VAL A 409 -33.50 13.50 35.10
N SER A 410 -33.52 13.17 33.81
CA SER A 410 -33.52 11.77 33.35
C SER A 410 -32.21 11.05 33.65
N GLU A 411 -31.05 11.69 33.50
CA GLU A 411 -29.75 11.12 33.90
C GLU A 411 -29.67 10.91 35.41
N ALA A 412 -30.07 11.90 36.22
CA ALA A 412 -30.08 11.77 37.67
C ALA A 412 -31.06 10.69 38.17
N ALA A 413 -32.27 10.65 37.59
CA ALA A 413 -33.25 9.61 37.87
C ALA A 413 -32.76 8.22 37.44
N SER A 414 -32.07 8.13 36.30
CA SER A 414 -31.47 6.87 35.81
C SER A 414 -30.42 6.33 36.77
N ASN A 415 -29.57 7.21 37.31
CA ASN A 415 -28.51 6.85 38.25
C ASN A 415 -29.05 6.47 39.63
N SER A 416 -30.15 7.08 40.08
CA SER A 416 -30.79 6.76 41.37
C SER A 416 -31.78 5.60 41.32
N GLY A 417 -32.15 5.13 40.12
CA GLY A 417 -33.08 4.01 39.95
C GLY A 417 -34.55 4.34 40.23
N ASN A 418 -34.92 5.60 40.41
CA ASN A 418 -36.30 6.02 40.68
C ASN A 418 -37.10 6.20 39.37
N TRP A 419 -37.42 5.08 38.71
CA TRP A 419 -38.08 5.08 37.40
C TRP A 419 -39.58 5.42 37.45
N GLU A 420 -40.28 5.12 38.55
CA GLU A 420 -41.71 5.41 38.68
C GLU A 420 -42.01 6.91 38.75
N ASP A 421 -41.22 7.65 39.55
CA ASP A 421 -41.32 9.11 39.66
C ASP A 421 -40.90 9.80 38.35
N LEU A 422 -39.91 9.22 37.65
CA LEU A 422 -39.50 9.66 36.33
C LEU A 422 -40.63 9.50 35.29
N VAL A 423 -41.37 8.39 35.30
CA VAL A 423 -42.53 8.20 34.40
C VAL A 423 -43.56 9.31 34.62
N ARG A 424 -43.86 9.70 35.87
CA ARG A 424 -44.77 10.83 36.17
C ARG A 424 -44.25 12.14 35.60
N TYR A 425 -42.97 12.44 35.80
CA TYR A 425 -42.34 13.64 35.26
C TYR A 425 -42.39 13.68 33.73
N LEU A 426 -42.04 12.57 33.07
CA LEU A 426 -42.03 12.46 31.61
C LEU A 426 -43.44 12.50 31.01
N GLN A 427 -44.46 11.97 31.69
CA GLN A 427 -45.87 12.12 31.28
C GLN A 427 -46.33 13.58 31.35
N MET A 428 -45.93 14.32 32.39
CA MET A 428 -46.17 15.77 32.47
C MET A 428 -45.41 16.50 31.34
N ALA A 429 -44.13 16.18 31.15
CA ALA A 429 -43.29 16.79 30.13
C ALA A 429 -43.86 16.57 28.72
N ARG A 430 -44.38 15.37 28.40
CA ARG A 430 -45.05 15.05 27.13
C ARG A 430 -46.26 15.92 26.83
N LYS A 431 -46.99 16.37 27.85
CA LYS A 431 -48.15 17.27 27.66
C LYS A 431 -47.75 18.67 27.22
N LYS A 432 -46.54 19.13 27.60
CA LYS A 432 -46.04 20.49 27.30
C LYS A 432 -45.06 20.53 26.12
N ALA A 433 -44.17 19.55 26.03
CA ALA A 433 -43.13 19.44 25.01
C ALA A 433 -43.15 18.01 24.43
N ARG A 434 -43.55 17.89 23.17
CA ARG A 434 -43.50 16.61 22.43
C ARG A 434 -42.15 16.49 21.72
N GLU A 435 -41.10 16.30 22.51
CA GLU A 435 -39.75 16.09 21.98
C GLU A 435 -39.41 14.60 21.87
N THR A 436 -38.67 14.24 20.82
CA THR A 436 -38.21 12.87 20.55
C THR A 436 -37.47 12.26 21.73
N PHE A 437 -36.64 13.04 22.45
CA PHE A 437 -35.89 12.53 23.60
C PHE A 437 -36.81 12.14 24.76
N ILE A 438 -37.78 12.99 25.11
CA ILE A 438 -38.74 12.76 26.19
C ILE A 438 -39.58 11.51 25.93
N GLU A 439 -40.08 11.37 24.69
CA GLU A 439 -40.88 10.22 24.29
C GLU A 439 -40.06 8.92 24.23
N SER A 440 -38.77 8.99 23.88
CA SER A 440 -37.86 7.85 23.88
C SER A 440 -37.49 7.39 25.30
N GLU A 441 -37.17 8.32 26.19
CA GLU A 441 -36.90 8.02 27.61
C GLU A 441 -38.16 7.52 28.32
N LEU A 442 -39.35 8.00 27.94
CA LEU A 442 -40.62 7.49 28.47
C LEU A 442 -40.86 6.04 28.05
N ALA A 443 -40.65 5.72 26.77
CA ALA A 443 -40.75 4.34 26.28
C ALA A 443 -39.77 3.40 27.02
N PHE A 444 -38.54 3.88 27.25
CA PHE A 444 -37.54 3.14 28.00
C PHE A 444 -37.93 2.97 29.49
N ALA A 445 -38.47 4.01 30.11
CA ALA A 445 -38.94 3.95 31.49
C ALA A 445 -40.14 2.98 31.65
N TYR A 446 -41.05 2.91 30.67
CA TYR A 446 -42.12 1.90 30.66
C TYR A 446 -41.57 0.48 30.54
N ALA A 447 -40.58 0.26 29.67
CA ALA A 447 -39.92 -1.03 29.53
C ALA A 447 -39.26 -1.47 30.85
N ARG A 448 -38.60 -0.55 31.58
CA ARG A 448 -37.92 -0.86 32.84
C ARG A 448 -38.85 -1.00 34.04
N THR A 449 -40.01 -0.34 34.04
CA THR A 449 -41.05 -0.48 35.07
C THR A 449 -41.99 -1.68 34.82
N ASN A 450 -41.72 -2.47 33.78
CA ASN A 450 -42.51 -3.64 33.37
C ASN A 450 -43.99 -3.32 33.07
N ARG A 451 -44.28 -2.09 32.63
CA ARG A 451 -45.63 -1.68 32.18
C ARG A 451 -45.77 -1.93 30.68
N LEU A 452 -45.80 -3.21 30.31
CA LEU A 452 -45.81 -3.64 28.91
C LEU A 452 -47.09 -3.23 28.16
N SER A 453 -48.24 -3.20 28.84
CA SER A 453 -49.51 -2.72 28.28
C SER A 453 -49.44 -1.24 27.87
N ASP A 454 -48.90 -0.42 28.76
CA ASP A 454 -48.77 1.03 28.55
C ASP A 454 -47.75 1.30 27.44
N LEU A 455 -46.72 0.45 27.32
CA LEU A 455 -45.74 0.49 26.24
C LEU A 455 -46.37 0.11 24.89
N GLU A 456 -47.17 -0.96 24.83
CA GLU A 456 -47.89 -1.36 23.62
C GLU A 456 -48.88 -0.29 23.15
N GLU A 457 -49.68 0.26 24.06
CA GLU A 457 -50.60 1.36 23.76
C GLU A 457 -49.82 2.58 23.27
N PHE A 458 -48.71 2.93 23.92
CA PHE A 458 -47.85 4.05 23.53
C PHE A 458 -47.24 3.88 22.14
N ILE A 459 -46.81 2.66 21.78
CA ILE A 459 -46.20 2.39 20.46
C ILE A 459 -47.27 2.32 19.37
N SER A 460 -48.48 1.82 19.69
CA SER A 460 -49.61 1.76 18.75
C SER A 460 -50.19 3.15 18.42
N GLY A 461 -50.02 4.12 19.33
CA GLY A 461 -50.41 5.51 19.13
C GLY A 461 -49.37 6.33 18.33
N PRO A 462 -49.74 7.54 17.85
CA PRO A 462 -48.81 8.43 17.16
C PRO A 462 -47.71 8.91 18.12
N ASN A 463 -46.45 8.60 17.78
CA ASN A 463 -45.26 8.91 18.58
C ASN A 463 -44.14 9.53 17.71
N HIS A 464 -43.26 10.29 18.35
CA HIS A 464 -42.01 10.84 17.79
C HIS A 464 -40.77 10.18 18.44
N ALA A 465 -40.98 9.10 19.19
CA ALA A 465 -39.93 8.36 19.87
C ALA A 465 -38.99 7.67 18.88
N ASN A 466 -37.69 7.65 19.19
CA ASN A 466 -36.73 6.87 18.44
C ASN A 466 -36.73 5.41 18.95
N ILE A 467 -37.67 4.62 18.43
CA ILE A 467 -37.97 3.28 18.92
C ILE A 467 -36.78 2.31 18.75
N THR A 468 -35.95 2.48 17.71
CA THR A 468 -34.76 1.62 17.49
C THR A 468 -33.75 1.75 18.62
N VAL A 469 -33.41 2.98 19.02
CA VAL A 469 -32.44 3.26 20.09
C VAL A 469 -32.96 2.76 21.43
N VAL A 470 -34.26 2.93 21.69
CA VAL A 470 -34.90 2.38 22.90
C VAL A 470 -34.86 0.86 22.90
N ALA A 471 -35.15 0.22 21.76
CA ALA A 471 -35.12 -1.23 21.62
C ALA A 471 -33.71 -1.80 21.84
N ASP A 472 -32.69 -1.17 21.26
CA ASP A 472 -31.28 -1.55 21.44
C ASP A 472 -30.86 -1.41 22.91
N ARG A 473 -31.25 -0.31 23.57
CA ARG A 473 -30.98 -0.10 25.00
C ARG A 473 -31.71 -1.13 25.88
N CYS A 474 -32.93 -1.52 25.52
CA CYS A 474 -33.66 -2.59 26.22
C CYS A 474 -32.98 -3.95 26.03
N PHE A 475 -32.47 -4.22 24.82
CA PHE A 475 -31.73 -5.43 24.51
C PHE A 475 -30.44 -5.55 25.33
N ASP A 476 -29.67 -4.47 25.41
CA ASP A 476 -28.42 -4.43 26.19
C ASP A 476 -28.65 -4.62 27.70
N GLN A 477 -29.82 -4.20 28.20
CA GLN A 477 -30.23 -4.40 29.59
C GLN A 477 -30.98 -5.72 29.85
N GLN A 478 -31.01 -6.64 28.88
CA GLN A 478 -31.66 -7.95 28.97
C GLN A 478 -33.18 -7.90 29.19
N LEU A 479 -33.84 -6.80 28.82
CA LEU A 479 -35.30 -6.65 28.86
C LEU A 479 -35.92 -7.18 27.55
N TYR A 480 -35.80 -8.50 27.33
CA TYR A 480 -36.12 -9.12 26.03
C TYR A 480 -37.61 -9.08 25.67
N GLU A 481 -38.52 -9.15 26.65
CA GLU A 481 -39.98 -9.07 26.40
C GLU A 481 -40.39 -7.70 25.86
N ALA A 482 -39.90 -6.62 26.48
CA ALA A 482 -40.12 -5.26 25.99
C ALA A 482 -39.44 -5.05 24.63
N ALA A 483 -38.22 -5.58 24.45
CA ALA A 483 -37.50 -5.49 23.17
C ALA A 483 -38.23 -6.23 22.03
N LYS A 484 -38.90 -7.36 22.31
CA LYS A 484 -39.73 -8.09 21.32
C LYS A 484 -40.84 -7.21 20.78
N ILE A 485 -41.57 -6.52 21.66
CA ILE A 485 -42.66 -5.61 21.28
C ILE A 485 -42.10 -4.45 20.43
N LEU A 486 -41.01 -3.84 20.90
CA LEU A 486 -40.37 -2.71 20.21
C LEU A 486 -39.84 -3.09 18.82
N TYR A 487 -39.08 -4.18 18.70
CA TYR A 487 -38.51 -4.61 17.41
C TYR A 487 -39.56 -5.14 16.43
N SER A 488 -40.66 -5.74 16.93
CA SER A 488 -41.78 -6.15 16.08
C SER A 488 -42.43 -4.94 15.40
N ASN A 489 -42.63 -3.85 16.13
CA ASN A 489 -43.22 -2.61 15.59
C ASN A 489 -42.28 -1.86 14.64
N VAL A 490 -40.97 -1.89 14.91
CA VAL A 490 -39.95 -1.25 14.05
C VAL A 490 -39.63 -2.10 12.80
N SER A 491 -40.14 -3.33 12.72
CA SER A 491 -39.83 -4.31 11.66
C SER A 491 -38.34 -4.65 11.54
N ASN A 492 -37.55 -4.46 12.60
CA ASN A 492 -36.15 -4.89 12.63
C ASN A 492 -36.08 -6.39 12.99
N TYR A 493 -36.37 -7.22 11.99
CA TYR A 493 -36.43 -8.68 12.16
C TYR A 493 -35.09 -9.32 12.53
N SER A 494 -33.96 -8.66 12.24
CA SER A 494 -32.63 -9.18 12.56
C SER A 494 -32.38 -9.24 14.06
N ARG A 495 -32.58 -8.12 14.76
CA ARG A 495 -32.49 -8.02 16.21
C ARG A 495 -33.64 -8.77 16.90
N LEU A 496 -34.84 -8.74 16.31
CA LEU A 496 -35.98 -9.51 16.81
C LEU A 496 -35.69 -11.02 16.84
N ALA A 497 -35.06 -11.57 15.80
CA ALA A 497 -34.71 -12.99 15.80
C ALA A 497 -33.78 -13.34 16.96
N ILE A 498 -32.81 -12.47 17.26
CA ILE A 498 -31.88 -12.62 18.39
C ILE A 498 -32.61 -12.47 19.73
N THR A 499 -33.52 -11.51 19.87
CA THR A 499 -34.29 -11.36 21.12
C THR A 499 -35.17 -12.57 21.39
N LEU A 500 -35.80 -13.13 20.35
CA LEU A 500 -36.62 -14.34 20.43
C LEU A 500 -35.79 -15.59 20.77
N VAL A 501 -34.53 -15.66 20.29
CA VAL A 501 -33.58 -16.69 20.74
C VAL A 501 -33.36 -16.60 22.25
N HIS A 502 -33.12 -15.40 22.78
CA HIS A 502 -32.90 -15.21 24.22
C HIS A 502 -34.15 -15.49 25.06
N LEU A 503 -35.35 -15.30 24.50
CA LEU A 503 -36.63 -15.68 25.12
C LEU A 503 -36.94 -17.18 25.03
N GLY A 504 -36.14 -17.96 24.30
CA GLY A 504 -36.39 -19.39 24.07
C GLY A 504 -37.50 -19.70 23.06
N GLU A 505 -38.01 -18.69 22.35
CA GLU A 505 -39.04 -18.85 21.31
C GLU A 505 -38.40 -19.14 19.94
N TYR A 506 -37.82 -20.34 19.76
CA TYR A 506 -37.05 -20.68 18.55
C TYR A 506 -37.89 -20.67 17.28
N GLN A 507 -39.15 -21.14 17.31
CA GLN A 507 -40.02 -21.12 16.13
C GLN A 507 -40.25 -19.69 15.62
N GLY A 508 -40.57 -18.76 16.54
CA GLY A 508 -40.75 -17.34 16.22
C GLY A 508 -39.45 -16.72 15.72
N SER A 509 -38.31 -17.13 16.27
CA SER A 509 -36.99 -16.67 15.82
C SER A 509 -36.67 -17.09 14.38
N VAL A 510 -36.98 -18.33 13.99
CA VAL A 510 -36.79 -18.82 12.61
C VAL A 510 -37.66 -18.03 11.62
N ASP A 511 -38.91 -17.75 11.98
CA ASP A 511 -39.79 -16.96 11.12
C ASP A 511 -39.35 -15.49 11.02
N ALA A 512 -38.80 -14.92 12.10
CA ALA A 512 -38.16 -13.61 12.08
C ALA A 512 -36.89 -13.61 11.20
N ALA A 513 -36.04 -14.63 11.30
CA ALA A 513 -34.86 -14.79 10.44
C ALA A 513 -35.23 -14.92 8.97
N ARG A 514 -36.33 -15.63 8.65
CA ARG A 514 -36.87 -15.70 7.29
C ARG A 514 -37.30 -14.34 6.75
N LYS A 515 -37.91 -13.49 7.58
CA LYS A 515 -38.29 -12.12 7.20
C LYS A 515 -37.08 -11.18 7.07
N ALA A 516 -36.05 -11.38 7.90
CA ALA A 516 -34.81 -10.59 7.85
C ALA A 516 -33.96 -10.93 6.62
N ASN A 517 -33.96 -12.20 6.19
CA ASN A 517 -33.21 -12.73 5.05
C ASN A 517 -31.72 -12.34 5.05
N SER A 518 -31.09 -12.31 6.23
CA SER A 518 -29.67 -11.99 6.39
C SER A 518 -28.88 -13.25 6.81
N THR A 519 -27.77 -13.53 6.16
CA THR A 519 -26.89 -14.68 6.46
C THR A 519 -26.43 -14.67 7.91
N ARG A 520 -26.07 -13.49 8.43
CA ARG A 520 -25.67 -13.31 9.83
C ARG A 520 -26.76 -13.73 10.81
N THR A 521 -28.01 -13.30 10.54
CA THR A 521 -29.15 -13.66 11.40
C THR A 521 -29.42 -15.15 11.38
N TRP A 522 -29.32 -15.79 10.21
CA TRP A 522 -29.45 -17.24 10.10
C TRP A 522 -28.36 -17.97 10.89
N LYS A 523 -27.09 -17.52 10.83
CA LYS A 523 -25.99 -18.09 11.61
C LYS A 523 -26.26 -18.03 13.11
N GLU A 524 -26.61 -16.86 13.62
CA GLU A 524 -26.85 -16.66 15.06
C GLU A 524 -28.03 -17.50 15.56
N VAL A 525 -29.14 -17.55 14.80
CA VAL A 525 -30.30 -18.40 15.12
C VAL A 525 -29.95 -19.88 15.03
N CYS A 526 -29.25 -20.31 13.98
CA CYS A 526 -28.83 -21.70 13.81
C CYS A 526 -27.94 -22.16 14.97
N PHE A 527 -26.94 -21.37 15.33
CA PHE A 527 -26.04 -21.65 16.44
C PHE A 527 -26.79 -21.74 17.76
N ALA A 528 -27.76 -20.86 18.00
CA ALA A 528 -28.61 -20.97 19.19
C ALA A 528 -29.47 -22.23 19.18
N CYS A 529 -30.10 -22.57 18.05
CA CYS A 529 -30.89 -23.80 17.93
C CYS A 529 -30.05 -25.06 18.20
N VAL A 530 -28.80 -25.09 17.74
CA VAL A 530 -27.86 -26.18 18.03
C VAL A 530 -27.56 -26.27 19.53
N ASN A 531 -27.38 -25.14 20.22
CA ASN A 531 -27.06 -25.10 21.66
C ASN A 531 -28.20 -25.68 22.50
N HIS A 532 -29.43 -25.42 22.08
CA HIS A 532 -30.64 -25.86 22.75
C HIS A 532 -31.17 -27.21 22.22
N LYS A 533 -30.43 -27.87 21.31
CA LYS A 533 -30.74 -29.20 20.75
C LYS A 533 -32.04 -29.26 19.92
N GLU A 534 -32.46 -28.13 19.35
CA GLU A 534 -33.59 -28.04 18.41
C GLU A 534 -33.09 -28.30 16.97
N PHE A 535 -32.70 -29.54 16.69
CA PHE A 535 -32.00 -29.88 15.45
C PHE A 535 -32.85 -29.71 14.19
N ARG A 536 -34.16 -29.93 14.28
CA ARG A 536 -35.06 -29.74 13.12
C ARG A 536 -35.12 -28.28 12.66
N LEU A 537 -35.17 -27.35 13.61
CA LEU A 537 -35.15 -25.91 13.32
C LEU A 537 -33.76 -25.47 12.89
N ALA A 538 -32.71 -26.01 13.53
CA ALA A 538 -31.33 -25.79 13.12
C ALA A 538 -31.06 -26.27 11.69
N GLN A 539 -31.67 -27.38 11.27
CA GLN A 539 -31.56 -27.88 9.89
C GLN A 539 -32.18 -26.91 8.89
N MET A 540 -33.38 -26.42 9.15
CA MET A 540 -34.04 -25.43 8.29
C MET A 540 -33.21 -24.13 8.19
N CYS A 541 -32.69 -23.64 9.31
CA CYS A 541 -31.80 -22.48 9.32
C CYS A 541 -30.49 -22.76 8.57
N GLY A 542 -29.90 -23.93 8.82
CA GLY A 542 -28.63 -24.34 8.23
C GLY A 542 -28.70 -24.44 6.71
N LEU A 543 -29.83 -24.87 6.13
CA LEU A 543 -30.03 -24.92 4.67
C LEU A 543 -29.89 -23.54 4.02
N HIS A 544 -30.29 -22.47 4.71
CA HIS A 544 -30.09 -21.10 4.21
C HIS A 544 -28.65 -20.61 4.35
N ILE A 545 -27.84 -21.23 5.22
CA ILE A 545 -26.42 -20.86 5.44
C ILE A 545 -25.51 -21.64 4.49
N VAL A 546 -25.68 -22.96 4.37
CA VAL A 546 -24.80 -23.85 3.57
C VAL A 546 -24.72 -23.50 2.10
N VAL A 547 -25.69 -22.74 1.57
CA VAL A 547 -25.65 -22.24 0.19
C VAL A 547 -24.53 -21.21 -0.02
N HIS A 548 -24.11 -20.52 1.05
CA HIS A 548 -23.03 -19.52 1.02
C HIS A 548 -21.68 -20.17 1.31
N ALA A 549 -20.79 -20.18 0.33
CA ALA A 549 -19.49 -20.86 0.42
C ALA A 549 -18.58 -20.29 1.53
N ASP A 550 -18.59 -18.98 1.72
CA ASP A 550 -17.72 -18.30 2.70
C ASP A 550 -18.07 -18.67 4.14
N GLU A 551 -19.34 -19.01 4.40
CA GLU A 551 -19.88 -19.27 5.74
C GLU A 551 -19.90 -20.76 6.10
N LEU A 552 -19.65 -21.64 5.13
CA LEU A 552 -19.72 -23.08 5.29
C LEU A 552 -18.67 -23.59 6.30
N GLY A 553 -17.45 -23.07 6.22
CA GLY A 553 -16.36 -23.47 7.13
C GLY A 553 -16.67 -23.16 8.60
N ASP A 554 -17.20 -21.96 8.87
CA ASP A 554 -17.61 -21.56 10.23
C ASP A 554 -18.72 -22.45 10.78
N LEU A 555 -19.70 -22.80 9.94
CA LEU A 555 -20.81 -23.67 10.34
C LEU A 555 -20.31 -25.07 10.69
N ILE A 556 -19.42 -25.64 9.89
CA ILE A 556 -18.83 -26.96 10.13
C ILE A 556 -18.06 -26.96 11.44
N ASN A 557 -17.16 -25.99 11.64
CA ASN A 557 -16.37 -25.87 12.87
C ASN A 557 -17.29 -25.77 14.11
N TYR A 558 -18.42 -25.07 14.00
CA TYR A 558 -19.38 -24.95 15.10
C TYR A 558 -20.05 -26.28 15.46
N TYR A 559 -20.47 -27.05 14.46
CA TYR A 559 -21.08 -28.37 14.67
C TYR A 559 -20.03 -29.40 15.16
N GLU A 560 -18.81 -29.36 14.62
CA GLU A 560 -17.72 -30.25 15.00
C GLU A 560 -17.28 -30.04 16.47
N GLN A 561 -17.14 -28.77 16.91
CA GLN A 561 -16.76 -28.46 18.30
C GLN A 561 -17.78 -28.97 19.34
N ARG A 562 -19.04 -29.15 18.93
CA ARG A 562 -20.11 -29.67 19.79
C ARG A 562 -20.34 -31.17 19.64
N GLY A 563 -19.66 -31.81 18.68
CA GLY A 563 -19.77 -33.24 18.43
C GLY A 563 -21.04 -33.68 17.70
N HIS A 564 -21.77 -32.77 17.05
CA HIS A 564 -23.04 -33.08 16.36
C HIS A 564 -22.80 -33.43 14.87
N PHE A 565 -22.05 -34.51 14.62
CA PHE A 565 -21.62 -34.88 13.27
C PHE A 565 -22.75 -35.47 12.41
N ASP A 566 -23.63 -36.29 12.97
CA ASP A 566 -24.74 -36.91 12.23
C ASP A 566 -25.73 -35.87 11.69
N GLU A 567 -26.04 -34.85 12.49
CA GLU A 567 -26.93 -33.76 12.09
C GLU A 567 -26.29 -32.85 11.03
N LEU A 568 -24.98 -32.63 11.11
CA LEU A 568 -24.23 -31.90 10.08
C LEU A 568 -24.23 -32.67 8.74
N ILE A 569 -24.05 -33.99 8.79
CA ILE A 569 -24.12 -34.84 7.59
C ILE A 569 -25.52 -34.79 6.98
N GLN A 570 -26.58 -34.92 7.80
CA GLN A 570 -27.97 -34.81 7.31
C GLN A 570 -28.29 -33.43 6.74
N LEU A 571 -27.77 -32.36 7.35
CA LEU A 571 -27.88 -31.00 6.84
C LEU A 571 -27.25 -30.88 5.45
N LEU A 572 -26.03 -31.39 5.29
CA LEU A 572 -25.32 -31.33 4.02
C LEU A 572 -25.99 -32.23 2.97
N GLU A 573 -26.40 -33.46 3.29
CA GLU A 573 -27.16 -34.35 2.41
C GLU A 573 -28.41 -33.65 1.86
N ALA A 574 -29.18 -32.97 2.72
CA ALA A 574 -30.33 -32.16 2.30
C ALA A 574 -29.92 -30.92 1.47
N GLY A 575 -28.78 -30.31 1.83
CA GLY A 575 -28.21 -29.17 1.12
C GLY A 575 -27.75 -29.49 -0.31
N LEU A 576 -27.28 -30.72 -0.58
CA LEU A 576 -26.87 -31.15 -1.92
C LEU A 576 -28.03 -31.14 -2.92
N GLY A 577 -29.27 -31.29 -2.46
CA GLY A 577 -30.47 -31.22 -3.28
C GLY A 577 -30.89 -29.80 -3.69
N LEU A 578 -30.26 -28.77 -3.14
CA LEU A 578 -30.58 -27.37 -3.46
C LEU A 578 -29.95 -26.95 -4.80
N GLU A 579 -30.70 -26.17 -5.57
CA GLU A 579 -30.27 -25.67 -6.89
C GLU A 579 -28.98 -24.81 -6.83
N ARG A 580 -28.74 -24.18 -5.67
CA ARG A 580 -27.55 -23.35 -5.41
C ARG A 580 -26.39 -24.10 -4.74
N ALA A 581 -26.37 -25.43 -4.77
CA ALA A 581 -25.28 -26.20 -4.20
C ALA A 581 -23.94 -25.92 -4.92
N HIS A 582 -22.88 -25.65 -4.16
CA HIS A 582 -21.55 -25.32 -4.68
C HIS A 582 -20.50 -26.37 -4.28
N MET A 583 -19.32 -26.34 -4.91
CA MET A 583 -18.25 -27.35 -4.75
C MET A 583 -17.82 -27.60 -3.30
N GLY A 584 -17.83 -26.56 -2.47
CA GLY A 584 -17.50 -26.62 -1.05
C GLY A 584 -18.36 -27.65 -0.29
N MET A 585 -19.66 -27.70 -0.57
CA MET A 585 -20.59 -28.62 0.10
C MET A 585 -20.22 -30.09 -0.16
N PHE A 586 -19.92 -30.45 -1.41
CA PHE A 586 -19.50 -31.81 -1.78
C PHE A 586 -18.16 -32.17 -1.16
N THR A 587 -17.23 -31.20 -1.11
CA THR A 587 -15.88 -31.42 -0.57
C THR A 587 -15.91 -31.65 0.93
N GLU A 588 -16.62 -30.82 1.68
CA GLU A 588 -16.73 -30.97 3.13
C GLU A 588 -17.56 -32.19 3.51
N LEU A 589 -18.61 -32.51 2.75
CA LEU A 589 -19.36 -33.75 2.95
C LEU A 589 -18.47 -34.99 2.75
N ALA A 590 -17.61 -35.00 1.74
CA ALA A 590 -16.64 -36.07 1.53
C ALA A 590 -15.65 -36.22 2.70
N ILE A 591 -15.20 -35.11 3.29
CA ILE A 591 -14.32 -35.12 4.48
C ILE A 591 -15.05 -35.68 5.70
N LEU A 592 -16.33 -35.37 5.86
CA LEU A 592 -17.14 -35.92 6.95
C LEU A 592 -17.42 -37.41 6.74
N TYR A 593 -17.72 -37.84 5.51
CA TYR A 593 -17.88 -39.25 5.20
C TYR A 593 -16.60 -40.05 5.42
N SER A 594 -15.43 -39.51 5.06
CA SER A 594 -14.17 -40.23 5.27
C SER A 594 -13.90 -40.53 6.75
N LYS A 595 -14.30 -39.62 7.66
CA LYS A 595 -14.11 -39.79 9.10
C LYS A 595 -15.21 -40.62 9.78
N PHE A 596 -16.47 -40.42 9.40
CA PHE A 596 -17.61 -40.92 10.18
C PHE A 596 -18.43 -42.01 9.49
N LYS A 597 -18.50 -42.02 8.15
CA LYS A 597 -19.31 -42.99 7.37
C LYS A 597 -18.57 -43.46 6.11
N PRO A 598 -17.55 -44.34 6.25
CA PRO A 598 -16.80 -44.89 5.12
C PRO A 598 -17.66 -45.54 4.03
N GLU A 599 -18.74 -46.24 4.43
CA GLU A 599 -19.61 -46.97 3.51
C GLU A 599 -20.26 -46.07 2.45
N LYS A 600 -20.67 -44.85 2.84
CA LYS A 600 -21.29 -43.88 1.93
C LYS A 600 -20.28 -43.09 1.10
N MET A 601 -19.01 -43.08 1.50
CA MET A 601 -17.97 -42.27 0.86
C MET A 601 -17.82 -42.64 -0.62
N ARG A 602 -17.84 -43.94 -0.92
CA ARG A 602 -17.68 -44.43 -2.28
C ARG A 602 -18.81 -43.99 -3.20
N GLU A 603 -20.05 -44.15 -2.76
CA GLU A 603 -21.23 -43.74 -3.54
C GLU A 603 -21.22 -42.23 -3.80
N HIS A 604 -20.85 -41.45 -2.79
CA HIS A 604 -20.74 -40.00 -2.91
C HIS A 604 -19.69 -39.59 -3.97
N LEU A 605 -18.51 -40.21 -3.93
CA LEU A 605 -17.46 -39.91 -4.90
C LEU A 605 -17.83 -40.37 -6.32
N GLU A 606 -18.47 -41.53 -6.47
CA GLU A 606 -18.87 -42.04 -7.78
C GLU A 606 -19.88 -41.13 -8.47
N LEU A 607 -20.80 -40.53 -7.70
CA LEU A 607 -21.78 -39.58 -8.21
C LEU A 607 -21.23 -38.15 -8.41
N PHE A 608 -20.37 -37.66 -7.52
CA PHE A 608 -20.04 -36.23 -7.41
C PHE A 608 -18.55 -35.86 -7.57
N TRP A 609 -17.69 -36.77 -8.07
CA TRP A 609 -16.26 -36.49 -8.25
C TRP A 609 -15.95 -35.27 -9.14
N SER A 610 -16.82 -34.89 -10.08
CA SER A 610 -16.60 -33.72 -10.94
C SER A 610 -16.83 -32.37 -10.23
N ARG A 611 -17.55 -32.38 -9.10
CA ARG A 611 -17.94 -31.18 -8.34
C ARG A 611 -17.24 -31.08 -6.99
N VAL A 612 -16.14 -31.83 -6.80
CA VAL A 612 -15.39 -31.91 -5.54
C VAL A 612 -13.97 -31.39 -5.71
N ASN A 613 -13.38 -30.83 -4.65
CA ASN A 613 -11.96 -30.51 -4.63
C ASN A 613 -11.13 -31.78 -4.33
N ILE A 614 -10.65 -32.43 -5.39
CA ILE A 614 -9.96 -33.72 -5.30
C ILE A 614 -8.71 -33.66 -4.40
N PRO A 615 -7.77 -32.69 -4.52
CA PRO A 615 -6.60 -32.62 -3.65
C PRO A 615 -6.90 -32.52 -2.15
N LYS A 616 -7.99 -31.84 -1.77
CA LYS A 616 -8.39 -31.74 -0.36
C LYS A 616 -8.98 -33.07 0.13
N VAL A 617 -9.80 -33.72 -0.69
CA VAL A 617 -10.40 -35.02 -0.35
C VAL A 617 -9.34 -36.13 -0.33
N LEU A 618 -8.34 -36.11 -1.22
CA LEU A 618 -7.25 -37.07 -1.22
C LEU A 618 -6.52 -37.12 0.14
N ARG A 619 -6.15 -35.96 0.68
CA ARG A 619 -5.53 -35.88 2.02
C ARG A 619 -6.44 -36.44 3.12
N ALA A 620 -7.73 -36.13 3.05
CA ALA A 620 -8.71 -36.64 4.02
C ALA A 620 -8.95 -38.16 3.89
N ALA A 621 -8.92 -38.70 2.67
CA ALA A 621 -9.04 -40.12 2.40
C ALA A 621 -7.78 -40.89 2.81
N GLU A 622 -6.60 -40.32 2.61
CA GLU A 622 -5.31 -40.89 3.03
C GLU A 622 -5.24 -40.99 4.55
N GLN A 623 -5.68 -39.94 5.25
CA GLN A 623 -5.77 -39.92 6.70
C GLN A 623 -6.83 -40.87 7.27
N ALA A 624 -7.87 -41.18 6.48
CA ALA A 624 -8.91 -42.15 6.85
C ALA A 624 -8.59 -43.59 6.40
N HIS A 625 -7.47 -43.81 5.70
CA HIS A 625 -7.05 -45.10 5.15
C HIS A 625 -8.11 -45.77 4.25
N LEU A 626 -8.84 -44.98 3.45
CA LEU A 626 -9.86 -45.47 2.52
C LEU A 626 -9.25 -45.77 1.15
N TRP A 627 -8.55 -46.90 1.04
CA TRP A 627 -7.70 -47.19 -0.12
C TRP A 627 -8.48 -47.42 -1.43
N SER A 628 -9.68 -48.02 -1.38
CA SER A 628 -10.51 -48.22 -2.57
C SER A 628 -11.00 -46.91 -3.18
N GLU A 629 -11.40 -45.97 -2.35
CA GLU A 629 -11.89 -44.64 -2.70
C GLU A 629 -10.75 -43.74 -3.14
N LEU A 630 -9.61 -43.84 -2.46
CA LEU A 630 -8.40 -43.08 -2.75
C LEU A 630 -7.81 -43.46 -4.12
N VAL A 631 -7.77 -44.76 -4.44
CA VAL A 631 -7.41 -45.23 -5.78
C VAL A 631 -8.36 -44.67 -6.84
N PHE A 632 -9.67 -44.65 -6.57
CA PHE A 632 -10.65 -44.07 -7.49
C PHE A 632 -10.42 -42.57 -7.71
N LEU A 633 -10.08 -41.82 -6.65
CA LEU A 633 -9.75 -40.40 -6.76
C LEU A 633 -8.48 -40.19 -7.58
N TYR A 634 -7.43 -40.98 -7.38
CA TYR A 634 -6.22 -40.89 -8.19
C TYR A 634 -6.45 -41.25 -9.66
N ASP A 635 -7.31 -42.22 -9.97
CA ASP A 635 -7.73 -42.52 -11.34
C ASP A 635 -8.38 -41.29 -12.00
N LYS A 636 -9.35 -40.67 -11.33
CA LYS A 636 -10.03 -39.48 -11.86
C LYS A 636 -9.18 -38.22 -11.89
N TYR A 637 -8.19 -38.12 -11.02
CA TYR A 637 -7.23 -37.02 -11.00
C TYR A 637 -6.05 -37.23 -11.96
N GLU A 638 -6.03 -38.35 -12.69
CA GLU A 638 -4.96 -38.72 -13.63
C GLU A 638 -3.58 -38.90 -12.96
N GLU A 639 -3.54 -39.05 -11.64
CA GLU A 639 -2.34 -39.41 -10.88
C GLU A 639 -2.19 -40.94 -10.80
N TYR A 640 -2.05 -41.56 -11.97
CA TYR A 640 -1.96 -43.02 -12.11
C TYR A 640 -0.77 -43.62 -11.35
N ASP A 641 0.34 -42.89 -11.25
CA ASP A 641 1.54 -43.31 -10.52
C ASP A 641 1.22 -43.58 -9.03
N ASN A 642 0.49 -42.67 -8.40
CA ASN A 642 0.08 -42.77 -7.01
C ASN A 642 -0.99 -43.87 -6.83
N ALA A 643 -1.95 -43.96 -7.75
CA ALA A 643 -2.95 -45.04 -7.75
C ALA A 643 -2.30 -46.43 -7.73
N ILE A 644 -1.32 -46.66 -8.61
CA ILE A 644 -0.61 -47.94 -8.70
C ILE A 644 0.20 -48.21 -7.44
N LEU A 645 0.90 -47.21 -6.91
CA LEU A 645 1.66 -47.38 -5.66
C LEU A 645 0.74 -47.75 -4.49
N THR A 646 -0.42 -47.12 -4.36
CA THR A 646 -1.41 -47.46 -3.33
C THR A 646 -1.96 -48.88 -3.52
N MET A 647 -2.27 -49.29 -4.75
CA MET A 647 -2.72 -50.66 -5.03
C MET A 647 -1.66 -51.71 -4.67
N MET A 648 -0.38 -51.36 -4.83
CA MET A 648 0.75 -52.23 -4.51
C MET A 648 1.02 -52.33 -3.01
N SER A 649 0.89 -51.22 -2.26
CA SER A 649 1.06 -51.24 -0.80
C SER A 649 -0.14 -51.84 -0.08
N HIS A 650 -1.35 -51.72 -0.65
CA HIS A 650 -2.60 -52.24 -0.09
C HIS A 650 -3.37 -53.14 -1.07
N PRO A 651 -2.90 -54.39 -1.30
CA PRO A 651 -3.49 -55.29 -2.30
C PRO A 651 -4.92 -55.77 -2.00
N THR A 652 -5.33 -55.80 -0.73
CA THR A 652 -6.62 -56.39 -0.33
C THR A 652 -7.82 -55.50 -0.64
N GLU A 653 -7.65 -54.18 -0.57
CA GLU A 653 -8.74 -53.22 -0.69
C GLU A 653 -8.74 -52.46 -2.02
N GLY A 654 -7.54 -52.12 -2.52
CA GLY A 654 -7.39 -51.33 -3.74
C GLY A 654 -7.33 -52.17 -5.03
N TRP A 655 -6.76 -53.37 -4.99
CA TRP A 655 -6.39 -54.07 -6.23
C TRP A 655 -7.60 -54.69 -6.95
N ARG A 656 -7.76 -54.33 -8.23
CA ARG A 656 -8.66 -55.01 -9.18
C ARG A 656 -7.92 -55.26 -10.47
N GLU A 657 -8.05 -56.47 -11.01
CA GLU A 657 -7.22 -56.95 -12.13
C GLU A 657 -7.30 -56.05 -13.37
N ASN A 658 -8.49 -55.85 -13.93
CA ASN A 658 -8.68 -55.05 -15.14
C ASN A 658 -8.31 -53.59 -14.89
N HIS A 659 -8.67 -53.06 -13.73
CA HIS A 659 -8.38 -51.68 -13.38
C HIS A 659 -6.86 -51.44 -13.26
N PHE A 660 -6.11 -52.35 -12.64
CA PHE A 660 -4.65 -52.26 -12.57
C PHE A 660 -4.01 -52.31 -13.97
N LYS A 661 -4.50 -53.20 -14.85
CA LYS A 661 -4.02 -53.34 -16.24
C LYS A 661 -4.26 -52.05 -17.04
N ASP A 662 -5.42 -51.40 -16.87
CA ASP A 662 -5.72 -50.16 -17.57
C ASP A 662 -4.86 -48.99 -17.05
N LEU A 663 -4.76 -48.86 -15.72
CA LEU A 663 -3.99 -47.79 -15.08
C LEU A 663 -2.50 -47.84 -15.42
N ILE A 664 -1.89 -49.03 -15.37
CA ILE A 664 -0.44 -49.18 -15.57
C ILE A 664 -0.02 -48.77 -16.99
N THR A 665 -0.88 -48.88 -18.01
CA THR A 665 -0.53 -48.45 -19.38
C THR A 665 -0.39 -46.93 -19.52
N ARG A 666 -1.11 -46.17 -18.69
CA ARG A 666 -1.16 -44.70 -18.71
C ARG A 666 -0.07 -44.06 -17.88
N VAL A 667 0.60 -44.84 -17.04
CA VAL A 667 1.72 -44.37 -16.21
C VAL A 667 2.87 -43.87 -17.09
N ALA A 668 3.44 -42.72 -16.71
CA ALA A 668 4.60 -42.15 -17.40
C ALA A 668 5.90 -42.82 -16.92
N ASN A 669 5.98 -43.14 -15.62
CA ASN A 669 7.17 -43.66 -14.99
C ASN A 669 7.36 -45.18 -15.20
N VAL A 670 8.31 -45.55 -16.06
CA VAL A 670 8.64 -46.95 -16.39
C VAL A 670 9.21 -47.73 -15.19
N GLU A 671 9.77 -47.06 -14.16
CA GLU A 671 10.25 -47.77 -12.95
C GLU A 671 9.10 -48.44 -12.18
N LEU A 672 7.89 -47.89 -12.26
CA LEU A 672 6.71 -48.51 -11.68
C LEU A 672 6.37 -49.83 -12.36
N TYR A 673 6.75 -50.04 -13.62
CA TYR A 673 6.52 -51.32 -14.31
C TYR A 673 7.37 -52.42 -13.67
N TYR A 674 8.65 -52.17 -13.40
CA TYR A 674 9.51 -53.17 -12.76
C TYR A 674 9.08 -53.46 -11.32
N LYS A 675 8.64 -52.43 -10.58
CA LYS A 675 8.04 -52.63 -9.25
C LYS A 675 6.75 -53.46 -9.35
N ALA A 676 5.87 -53.14 -10.29
CA ALA A 676 4.64 -53.90 -10.53
C ALA A 676 4.93 -55.35 -10.93
N ILE A 677 5.93 -55.59 -11.78
CA ILE A 677 6.41 -56.94 -12.14
C ILE A 677 6.91 -57.67 -10.90
N GLN A 678 7.71 -57.04 -10.03
CA GLN A 678 8.13 -57.63 -8.75
C GLN A 678 6.93 -57.98 -7.87
N PHE A 679 5.93 -57.10 -7.78
CA PHE A 679 4.71 -57.31 -7.01
C PHE A 679 3.90 -58.50 -7.55
N TYR A 680 3.65 -58.55 -8.86
CA TYR A 680 2.94 -59.66 -9.49
C TYR A 680 3.73 -60.97 -9.39
N LEU A 681 5.06 -60.92 -9.54
CA LEU A 681 5.91 -62.10 -9.36
C LEU A 681 5.86 -62.65 -7.93
N THR A 682 5.77 -61.77 -6.92
CA THR A 682 5.74 -62.16 -5.50
C THR A 682 4.36 -62.68 -5.07
N TYR A 683 3.28 -62.02 -5.50
CA TYR A 683 1.93 -62.30 -4.98
C TYR A 683 1.02 -63.05 -5.96
N LYS A 684 1.20 -62.90 -7.28
CA LYS A 684 0.32 -63.51 -8.32
C LYS A 684 1.09 -63.95 -9.58
N PRO A 685 1.90 -65.03 -9.50
CA PRO A 685 2.74 -65.47 -10.61
C PRO A 685 1.97 -65.81 -11.90
N LEU A 686 0.79 -66.41 -11.80
CA LEU A 686 0.01 -66.86 -12.97
C LEU A 686 -0.49 -65.71 -13.86
N LEU A 687 -0.78 -64.55 -13.27
CA LEU A 687 -1.32 -63.38 -13.99
C LEU A 687 -0.21 -62.47 -14.55
N LEU A 688 1.06 -62.80 -14.30
CA LEU A 688 2.18 -61.98 -14.74
C LEU A 688 2.30 -61.92 -16.27
N ASN A 689 2.04 -63.03 -16.97
CA ASN A 689 2.14 -63.08 -18.43
C ASN A 689 1.15 -62.14 -19.13
N ASP A 690 -0.08 -62.03 -18.60
CA ASP A 690 -1.08 -61.11 -19.13
C ASP A 690 -0.66 -59.65 -18.92
N LEU A 691 -0.11 -59.33 -17.75
CA LEU A 691 0.42 -57.99 -17.46
C LEU A 691 1.59 -57.66 -18.41
N LEU A 692 2.53 -58.58 -18.60
CA LEU A 692 3.68 -58.39 -19.48
C LEU A 692 3.26 -58.19 -20.95
N THR A 693 2.18 -58.83 -21.39
CA THR A 693 1.62 -58.63 -22.73
C THR A 693 1.16 -57.18 -22.93
N VAL A 694 0.43 -56.62 -21.95
CA VAL A 694 -0.03 -55.23 -21.98
C VAL A 694 1.14 -54.23 -21.90
N LEU A 695 2.19 -54.55 -21.14
CA LEU A 695 3.37 -53.70 -20.98
C LEU A 695 4.36 -53.76 -22.15
N SER A 696 4.21 -54.72 -23.07
CA SER A 696 5.19 -55.02 -24.11
C SER A 696 5.66 -53.82 -24.95
N PRO A 697 4.80 -52.90 -25.42
CA PRO A 697 5.24 -51.81 -26.29
C PRO A 697 6.20 -50.79 -25.65
N ARG A 698 6.19 -50.67 -24.31
CA ARG A 698 6.96 -49.64 -23.57
C ARG A 698 8.02 -50.23 -22.63
N LEU A 699 8.10 -51.55 -22.53
CA LEU A 699 9.04 -52.23 -21.64
C LEU A 699 10.41 -52.41 -22.30
N ASP A 700 11.49 -52.18 -21.55
CA ASP A 700 12.82 -52.62 -21.97
C ASP A 700 12.99 -54.12 -21.67
N HIS A 701 12.86 -54.92 -22.71
CA HIS A 701 12.98 -56.38 -22.64
C HIS A 701 14.34 -56.83 -22.08
N THR A 702 15.42 -56.08 -22.34
CA THR A 702 16.78 -56.44 -21.88
C THR A 702 16.86 -56.40 -20.37
N ARG A 703 16.32 -55.34 -19.77
CA ARG A 703 16.27 -55.18 -18.32
C ARG A 703 15.29 -56.17 -17.68
N ALA A 704 14.15 -56.41 -18.30
CA ALA A 704 13.16 -57.37 -17.82
C ALA A 704 13.72 -58.81 -17.79
N VAL A 705 14.36 -59.25 -18.87
CA VAL A 705 14.99 -60.58 -18.95
C VAL A 705 16.09 -60.72 -17.90
N ASN A 706 16.99 -59.75 -17.77
CA ASN A 706 18.04 -59.77 -16.75
C ASN A 706 17.48 -59.83 -15.32
N PHE A 707 16.33 -59.18 -15.08
CA PHE A 707 15.64 -59.26 -13.82
C PHE A 707 15.08 -60.67 -13.56
N PHE A 708 14.48 -61.31 -14.56
CA PHE A 708 13.99 -62.70 -14.43
C PHE A 708 15.11 -63.74 -14.29
N ILE A 709 16.25 -63.54 -14.98
CA ILE A 709 17.46 -64.38 -14.82
C ILE A 709 17.94 -64.31 -13.37
N LYS A 710 18.08 -63.09 -12.82
CA LYS A 710 18.48 -62.90 -11.41
C LYS A 710 17.46 -63.47 -10.42
N ALA A 711 16.17 -63.43 -10.75
CA ALA A 711 15.11 -63.98 -9.94
C ALA A 711 14.97 -65.52 -10.06
N GLY A 712 15.63 -66.17 -11.03
CA GLY A 712 15.55 -67.62 -11.25
C GLY A 712 14.19 -68.12 -11.71
N HIS A 713 13.29 -67.23 -12.15
CA HIS A 713 11.90 -67.55 -12.54
C HIS A 713 11.64 -67.32 -14.03
N ILE A 714 12.63 -67.62 -14.86
CA ILE A 714 12.57 -67.32 -16.30
C ILE A 714 11.66 -68.26 -17.08
N ALA A 715 11.47 -69.51 -16.62
CA ALA A 715 10.54 -70.46 -17.23
C ALA A 715 9.07 -69.96 -17.23
N LEU A 716 8.69 -69.15 -16.23
CA LEU A 716 7.32 -68.64 -16.10
C LEU A 716 6.97 -67.60 -17.18
N VAL A 717 7.98 -66.89 -17.70
CA VAL A 717 7.82 -65.85 -18.72
C VAL A 717 8.00 -66.37 -20.15
N LYS A 718 8.04 -67.69 -20.36
CA LYS A 718 8.18 -68.30 -21.70
C LYS A 718 7.12 -67.84 -22.72
N PRO A 719 5.80 -67.78 -22.40
CA PRO A 719 4.80 -67.27 -23.33
C PRO A 719 5.07 -65.81 -23.71
N TYR A 720 5.50 -65.01 -22.73
CA TYR A 720 5.91 -63.63 -22.94
C TYR A 720 7.14 -63.54 -23.87
N LEU A 721 8.22 -64.31 -23.63
CA LEU A 721 9.41 -64.30 -24.49
C LEU A 721 9.08 -64.68 -25.95
N ARG A 722 8.21 -65.67 -26.17
CA ARG A 722 7.72 -66.01 -27.51
C ARG A 722 6.95 -64.87 -28.17
N SER A 723 6.07 -64.21 -27.42
CA SER A 723 5.30 -63.07 -27.95
C SER A 723 6.22 -61.87 -28.29
N VAL A 724 7.23 -61.61 -27.45
CA VAL A 724 8.21 -60.54 -27.68
C VAL A 724 9.10 -60.85 -28.87
N GLN A 725 9.52 -62.11 -29.03
CA GLN A 725 10.33 -62.55 -30.16
C GLN A 725 9.59 -62.35 -31.49
N GLN A 726 8.29 -62.66 -31.53
CA GLN A 726 7.44 -62.45 -32.72
C GLN A 726 7.19 -60.97 -33.01
N ASN A 727 7.07 -60.13 -31.98
CA ASN A 727 6.69 -58.72 -32.11
C ASN A 727 7.88 -57.75 -32.26
N ASN A 728 9.08 -58.13 -31.79
CA ASN A 728 10.21 -57.21 -31.64
C ASN A 728 11.53 -57.89 -32.07
N ALA A 729 11.60 -58.24 -33.35
CA ALA A 729 12.68 -59.03 -33.92
C ALA A 729 14.05 -58.47 -33.53
N ASN A 730 14.81 -59.31 -32.79
CA ASN A 730 16.26 -59.26 -32.61
C ASN A 730 16.83 -58.62 -31.31
N ASN A 731 16.25 -58.87 -30.13
CA ASN A 731 16.93 -58.57 -28.85
C ASN A 731 17.82 -59.74 -28.40
N LYS A 732 19.12 -59.48 -28.21
CA LYS A 732 20.14 -60.44 -27.77
C LYS A 732 19.78 -61.19 -26.49
N SER A 733 19.37 -60.45 -25.45
CA SER A 733 19.05 -61.03 -24.14
C SER A 733 17.85 -61.99 -24.19
N VAL A 734 16.84 -61.67 -25.00
CA VAL A 734 15.63 -62.49 -25.17
C VAL A 734 15.99 -63.77 -25.91
N ASN A 735 16.80 -63.67 -26.97
CA ASN A 735 17.23 -64.83 -27.74
C ASN A 735 18.14 -65.75 -26.92
N GLU A 736 19.12 -65.20 -26.19
CA GLU A 736 20.01 -65.98 -25.32
C GLU A 736 19.23 -66.68 -24.22
N ALA A 737 18.39 -65.95 -23.48
CA ALA A 737 17.56 -66.52 -22.43
C ALA A 737 16.57 -67.58 -22.94
N LEU A 738 15.98 -67.37 -24.12
CA LEU A 738 15.07 -68.33 -24.73
C LEU A 738 15.83 -69.57 -25.21
N ASN A 739 17.03 -69.41 -25.79
CA ASN A 739 17.87 -70.52 -26.21
C ASN A 739 18.34 -71.34 -25.00
N ASP A 740 18.79 -70.69 -23.93
CA ASP A 740 19.17 -71.35 -22.67
C ASP A 740 17.98 -72.12 -22.07
N LEU A 741 16.79 -71.53 -22.05
CA LEU A 741 15.56 -72.21 -21.62
C LEU A 741 15.22 -73.44 -22.47
N LEU A 742 15.34 -73.33 -23.80
CA LEU A 742 15.06 -74.44 -24.71
C LEU A 742 16.11 -75.56 -24.57
N ILE A 743 17.33 -75.24 -24.14
CA ILE A 743 18.38 -76.20 -23.81
C ILE A 743 18.15 -76.84 -22.43
N GLU A 744 17.66 -76.10 -21.44
CA GLU A 744 17.36 -76.64 -20.10
C GLU A 744 16.09 -77.51 -20.05
N GLU A 745 15.13 -77.30 -20.96
CA GLU A 745 13.85 -78.04 -21.02
C GLU A 745 13.96 -79.48 -21.58
N GLU A 746 15.18 -80.05 -21.62
CA GLU A 746 15.52 -81.37 -22.17
C GLU A 746 14.72 -82.57 -21.59
N ASP A 747 13.89 -82.39 -20.56
CA ASP A 747 13.44 -83.47 -19.68
C ASP A 747 12.05 -84.10 -19.98
N TYR A 748 11.39 -83.82 -21.11
CA TYR A 748 10.08 -84.44 -21.38
C TYR A 748 9.88 -84.90 -22.84
N GLN A 749 10.15 -86.19 -23.05
CA GLN A 749 9.75 -87.05 -24.18
C GLN A 749 10.41 -86.82 -25.56
N ALA A 750 11.01 -87.90 -26.07
CA ALA A 750 11.56 -88.02 -27.43
C ALA A 750 10.59 -87.63 -28.57
N SER A 751 9.27 -87.60 -28.33
CA SER A 751 8.27 -87.18 -29.33
C SER A 751 8.09 -85.66 -29.42
N PHE A 752 8.44 -84.90 -28.39
CA PHE A 752 8.47 -83.42 -28.42
C PHE A 752 9.86 -82.88 -28.79
N MET A 753 10.89 -83.73 -28.77
CA MET A 753 12.26 -83.40 -29.15
C MET A 753 12.37 -82.82 -30.57
N PHE A 754 11.58 -83.36 -31.51
CA PHE A 754 11.51 -82.83 -32.89
C PHE A 754 10.95 -81.40 -32.92
N TYR A 755 9.88 -81.12 -32.16
CA TYR A 755 9.27 -79.79 -32.09
C TYR A 755 10.14 -78.77 -31.37
N ILE A 756 10.90 -79.18 -30.35
CA ILE A 756 11.84 -78.31 -29.62
C ILE A 756 13.06 -78.01 -30.49
N TYR A 757 13.61 -79.03 -31.17
CA TYR A 757 14.68 -78.87 -32.15
C TYR A 757 14.25 -77.95 -33.30
N GLU A 758 13.06 -78.13 -33.86
CA GLU A 758 12.53 -77.25 -34.90
C GLU A 758 12.26 -75.84 -34.38
N ALA A 759 11.76 -75.67 -33.15
CA ALA A 759 11.55 -74.35 -32.55
C ALA A 759 12.86 -73.61 -32.29
N LEU A 760 13.89 -74.30 -31.80
CA LEU A 760 15.23 -73.75 -31.59
C LEU A 760 15.90 -73.42 -32.93
N ARG A 761 15.80 -74.32 -33.91
CA ARG A 761 16.29 -74.11 -35.28
C ARG A 761 15.59 -72.93 -35.94
N GLN A 762 14.26 -72.84 -35.83
CA GLN A 762 13.47 -71.73 -36.36
C GLN A 762 13.84 -70.41 -35.66
N SER A 763 13.97 -70.41 -34.33
CA SER A 763 14.42 -69.26 -33.53
C SER A 763 15.78 -68.74 -34.01
N ILE A 764 16.74 -69.65 -34.20
CA ILE A 764 18.11 -69.35 -34.65
C ILE A 764 18.17 -68.89 -36.12
N GLU A 765 17.42 -69.53 -37.01
CA GLU A 765 17.40 -69.19 -38.44
C GLU A 765 16.69 -67.86 -38.72
N THR A 766 15.69 -67.51 -37.91
CA THR A 766 14.91 -66.28 -38.08
C THR A 766 15.53 -65.07 -37.37
N HIS A 767 16.26 -65.27 -36.26
CA HIS A 767 16.78 -64.20 -35.43
C HIS A 767 18.28 -64.38 -35.14
N SER A 768 19.13 -63.58 -35.78
CA SER A 768 20.59 -63.73 -35.76
C SER A 768 21.32 -62.97 -34.63
N ASN A 769 20.65 -62.16 -33.81
CA ASN A 769 21.30 -61.42 -32.72
C ASN A 769 21.39 -62.27 -31.46
N PHE A 770 22.38 -63.14 -31.38
CA PHE A 770 22.80 -63.85 -30.18
C PHE A 770 24.27 -64.29 -30.34
N ASP A 771 24.94 -64.70 -29.27
CA ASP A 771 26.33 -65.18 -29.37
C ASP A 771 26.40 -66.57 -30.02
N HIS A 772 26.60 -66.60 -31.34
CA HIS A 772 26.75 -67.82 -32.11
C HIS A 772 27.89 -68.72 -31.61
N ILE A 773 28.97 -68.15 -31.07
CA ILE A 773 30.16 -68.91 -30.69
C ILE A 773 29.97 -69.52 -29.31
N ALA A 774 29.49 -68.74 -28.34
CA ALA A 774 29.24 -69.24 -27.00
C ALA A 774 28.17 -70.33 -27.01
N LEU A 775 27.07 -70.11 -27.75
CA LEU A 775 26.01 -71.11 -27.91
C LEU A 775 26.53 -72.38 -28.61
N ALA A 776 27.34 -72.24 -29.67
CA ALA A 776 27.92 -73.40 -30.36
C ALA A 776 28.88 -74.20 -29.46
N GLN A 777 29.69 -73.55 -28.63
CA GLN A 777 30.58 -74.23 -27.67
C GLN A 777 29.81 -74.94 -26.56
N GLN A 778 28.68 -74.39 -26.14
CA GLN A 778 27.79 -75.04 -25.17
C GLN A 778 27.17 -76.29 -25.79
N LEU A 779 26.59 -76.16 -26.99
CA LEU A 779 25.98 -77.27 -27.74
C LEU A 779 27.00 -78.35 -28.16
N GLU A 780 28.28 -78.01 -28.35
CA GLU A 780 29.35 -78.97 -28.66
C GLU A 780 29.53 -80.02 -27.54
N ARG A 781 29.25 -79.63 -26.29
CA ARG A 781 29.43 -80.46 -25.10
C ARG A 781 28.18 -81.27 -24.75
N HIS A 782 27.06 -81.06 -25.43
CA HIS A 782 25.82 -81.80 -25.17
C HIS A 782 25.92 -83.27 -25.60
N GLU A 783 25.23 -84.14 -24.87
CA GLU A 783 25.24 -85.59 -25.09
C GLU A 783 24.44 -86.00 -26.35
N LEU A 784 23.51 -85.16 -26.80
CA LEU A 784 22.65 -85.41 -27.96
C LEU A 784 23.29 -84.99 -29.28
N ILE A 785 23.13 -85.84 -30.29
CA ILE A 785 23.69 -85.64 -31.64
C ILE A 785 22.96 -84.50 -32.35
N GLU A 786 21.67 -84.29 -32.08
CA GLU A 786 20.86 -83.24 -32.69
C GLU A 786 21.34 -81.83 -32.31
N PHE A 787 21.69 -81.62 -31.04
CA PHE A 787 22.27 -80.36 -30.57
C PHE A 787 23.70 -80.15 -31.07
N ARG A 788 24.49 -81.21 -31.17
CA ARG A 788 25.83 -81.14 -31.79
C ARG A 788 25.77 -80.85 -33.29
N ARG A 789 24.77 -81.36 -34.00
CA ARG A 789 24.50 -81.01 -35.41
C ARG A 789 24.11 -79.54 -35.56
N LEU A 790 23.35 -78.99 -34.61
CA LEU A 790 23.04 -77.56 -34.54
C LEU A 790 24.28 -76.72 -34.23
N ALA A 791 25.17 -77.19 -33.33
CA ALA A 791 26.47 -76.57 -33.08
C ALA A 791 27.31 -76.49 -34.37
N ALA A 792 27.34 -77.56 -35.16
CA ALA A 792 28.01 -77.57 -36.47
C ALA A 792 27.39 -76.54 -37.43
N LEU A 793 26.07 -76.44 -37.48
CA LEU A 793 25.36 -75.44 -38.29
C LEU A 793 25.64 -73.99 -37.83
N LEU A 794 25.77 -73.77 -36.52
CA LEU A 794 26.16 -72.47 -35.94
C LEU A 794 27.62 -72.13 -36.25
N PHE A 795 28.55 -73.09 -36.13
CA PHE A 795 29.95 -72.89 -36.51
C PHE A 795 30.09 -72.57 -38.00
N LYS A 796 29.33 -73.25 -38.86
CA LYS A 796 29.16 -72.91 -40.28
C LYS A 796 28.72 -71.45 -40.45
N GLY A 797 27.64 -71.04 -39.78
CA GLY A 797 27.14 -69.66 -39.84
C GLY A 797 28.18 -68.61 -39.43
N SER A 798 29.12 -68.98 -38.54
CA SER A 798 30.22 -68.12 -38.09
C SER A 798 31.51 -68.19 -38.93
N ASN A 799 31.49 -68.86 -40.09
CA ASN A 799 32.63 -69.10 -40.99
C ASN A 799 33.80 -69.91 -40.37
N ARG A 800 33.55 -70.70 -39.31
CA ARG A 800 34.56 -71.59 -38.71
C ARG A 800 34.47 -73.01 -39.29
N TRP A 801 34.89 -73.13 -40.54
CA TRP A 801 34.75 -74.35 -41.33
C TRP A 801 35.48 -75.55 -40.74
N MET A 802 36.73 -75.37 -40.29
CA MET A 802 37.55 -76.46 -39.72
C MET A 802 36.94 -77.06 -38.45
N GLN A 803 36.50 -76.21 -37.51
CA GLN A 803 35.86 -76.66 -36.27
C GLN A 803 34.53 -77.37 -36.54
N SER A 804 33.75 -76.88 -37.51
CA SER A 804 32.51 -77.53 -37.93
C SER A 804 32.77 -78.90 -38.56
N ILE A 805 33.79 -79.01 -39.42
CA ILE A 805 34.16 -80.25 -40.09
C ILE A 805 34.69 -81.26 -39.07
N ASP A 806 35.54 -80.85 -38.13
CA ASP A 806 36.07 -81.73 -37.08
C ASP A 806 34.97 -82.22 -36.13
N LEU A 807 33.97 -81.40 -35.83
CA LEU A 807 32.79 -81.84 -35.09
C LEU A 807 32.01 -82.91 -35.87
N CYS A 808 31.80 -82.70 -37.18
CA CYS A 808 31.16 -83.70 -38.03
C CYS A 808 31.99 -84.99 -38.18
N LYS A 809 33.33 -84.90 -38.19
CA LYS A 809 34.23 -86.07 -38.15
C LYS A 809 34.03 -86.87 -36.85
N ARG A 810 33.94 -86.17 -35.70
CA ARG A 810 33.68 -86.76 -34.37
C ARG A 810 32.31 -87.43 -34.28
N ASP A 811 31.31 -86.89 -34.98
CA ASP A 811 29.93 -87.36 -35.02
C ASP A 811 29.62 -88.40 -36.12
N GLN A 812 30.62 -88.79 -36.91
CA GLN A 812 30.45 -89.68 -38.09
C GLN A 812 29.39 -89.18 -39.10
N LEU A 813 29.16 -87.87 -39.17
CA LEU A 813 28.17 -87.26 -40.06
C LEU A 813 28.82 -86.85 -41.38
N TYR A 814 29.16 -87.84 -42.19
CA TYR A 814 29.97 -87.66 -43.40
C TYR A 814 29.29 -86.85 -44.50
N SER A 815 27.96 -86.91 -44.62
CA SER A 815 27.20 -86.12 -45.61
C SER A 815 27.29 -84.62 -45.37
N ASP A 816 27.15 -84.21 -44.10
CA ASP A 816 27.13 -82.81 -43.71
C ASP A 816 28.56 -82.27 -43.70
N ALA A 817 29.55 -83.08 -43.31
CA ALA A 817 30.97 -82.74 -43.44
C ALA A 817 31.36 -82.43 -44.90
N MET A 818 30.92 -83.25 -45.86
CA MET A 818 31.16 -83.01 -47.30
C MET A 818 30.44 -81.75 -47.79
N GLN A 819 29.21 -81.51 -47.33
CA GLN A 819 28.49 -80.29 -47.69
C GLN A 819 29.16 -79.03 -47.13
N TYR A 820 29.67 -79.08 -45.89
CA TYR A 820 30.37 -77.96 -45.26
C TYR A 820 31.74 -77.70 -45.89
N ALA A 821 32.45 -78.74 -46.34
CA ALA A 821 33.68 -78.60 -47.11
C ALA A 821 33.44 -78.07 -48.53
N TRP A 822 32.27 -78.33 -49.14
CA TRP A 822 31.90 -77.70 -50.39
C TRP A 822 31.50 -76.22 -50.19
N ASP A 823 30.71 -75.95 -49.15
CA ASP A 823 30.25 -74.60 -48.80
C ASP A 823 31.42 -73.67 -48.42
N SER A 824 32.52 -74.20 -47.89
CA SER A 824 33.71 -73.42 -47.51
C SER A 824 34.43 -72.78 -48.71
N ARG A 825 34.29 -73.36 -49.92
CA ARG A 825 35.00 -72.97 -51.16
C ARG A 825 36.53 -72.92 -51.02
N ASP A 826 37.10 -73.55 -50.00
CA ASP A 826 38.55 -73.56 -49.76
C ASP A 826 39.16 -74.92 -50.14
N PRO A 827 40.04 -74.98 -51.17
CA PRO A 827 40.63 -76.24 -51.63
C PRO A 827 41.42 -76.97 -50.56
N GLU A 828 42.04 -76.26 -49.62
CA GLU A 828 42.86 -76.88 -48.57
C GLU A 828 42.00 -77.70 -47.60
N THR A 829 40.83 -77.18 -47.22
CA THR A 829 39.88 -77.87 -46.33
C THR A 829 39.28 -79.13 -46.98
N ALA A 830 38.98 -79.06 -48.29
CA ALA A 830 38.48 -80.19 -49.04
C ALA A 830 39.54 -81.26 -49.24
N GLU A 831 40.80 -80.88 -49.51
CA GLU A 831 41.93 -81.80 -49.60
C GLU A 831 42.26 -82.47 -48.25
N GLU A 832 42.17 -81.74 -47.14
CA GLU A 832 42.39 -82.28 -45.79
C GLU A 832 41.30 -83.30 -45.40
N LEU A 833 40.05 -83.00 -45.71
CA LEU A 833 38.93 -83.93 -45.53
C LEU A 833 39.08 -85.18 -46.42
N LEU A 834 39.58 -85.01 -47.66
CA LEU A 834 39.91 -86.13 -48.56
C LEU A 834 41.03 -87.01 -48.01
N ARG A 835 42.12 -86.40 -47.50
CA ARG A 835 43.24 -87.11 -46.84
C ARG A 835 42.76 -87.87 -45.60
N TRP A 836 41.83 -87.29 -44.83
CA TRP A 836 41.25 -87.93 -43.65
C TRP A 836 40.42 -89.17 -44.01
N PHE A 837 39.53 -89.08 -45.01
CA PHE A 837 38.75 -90.24 -45.47
C PHE A 837 39.62 -91.41 -45.94
N LEU A 838 40.77 -91.09 -46.54
CA LEU A 838 41.77 -92.08 -46.94
C LEU A 838 42.51 -92.69 -45.74
N SER A 839 42.81 -91.90 -44.69
CA SER A 839 43.41 -92.44 -43.46
C SER A 839 42.48 -93.35 -42.66
N GLU A 840 41.18 -93.12 -42.73
CA GLU A 840 40.13 -93.94 -42.09
C GLU A 840 39.68 -95.12 -42.97
N ASN A 841 40.25 -95.26 -44.19
CA ASN A 841 40.00 -96.35 -45.13
C ASN A 841 38.52 -96.50 -45.56
N LEU A 842 37.84 -95.38 -45.85
CA LEU A 842 36.44 -95.33 -46.32
C LEU A 842 36.35 -94.97 -47.82
N PRO A 843 36.35 -95.97 -48.73
CA PRO A 843 36.40 -95.74 -50.18
C PRO A 843 35.11 -95.11 -50.75
N ASP A 844 33.95 -95.40 -50.15
CA ASP A 844 32.65 -94.86 -50.61
C ASP A 844 32.53 -93.36 -50.32
N CYS A 845 33.08 -92.91 -49.17
CA CYS A 845 33.11 -91.49 -48.80
C CYS A 845 34.12 -90.70 -49.65
N PHE A 846 35.22 -91.33 -50.05
CA PHE A 846 36.18 -90.76 -50.99
C PHE A 846 35.51 -90.47 -52.34
N ALA A 847 34.80 -91.43 -52.93
CA ALA A 847 34.07 -91.23 -54.18
C ALA A 847 32.99 -90.15 -54.06
N ALA A 848 32.20 -90.15 -52.98
CA ALA A 848 31.17 -89.14 -52.75
C ALA A 848 31.76 -87.72 -52.58
N CYS A 849 32.91 -87.59 -51.92
CA CYS A 849 33.62 -86.33 -51.78
C CYS A 849 34.15 -85.82 -53.13
N LEU A 850 34.67 -86.69 -54.00
CA LEU A 850 35.08 -86.32 -55.36
C LEU A 850 33.92 -85.81 -56.21
N TYR A 851 32.71 -86.35 -56.03
CA TYR A 851 31.51 -85.88 -56.73
C TYR A 851 30.98 -84.56 -56.19
N ARG A 852 30.94 -84.38 -54.86
CA ARG A 852 30.39 -83.17 -54.23
C ARG A 852 31.33 -81.98 -54.33
N CYS A 853 32.64 -82.20 -54.14
CA CYS A 853 33.67 -81.16 -54.19
C CYS A 853 34.36 -81.09 -55.55
N TYR A 854 33.64 -81.40 -56.64
CA TYR A 854 34.19 -81.50 -58.00
C TYR A 854 34.92 -80.23 -58.44
N ASP A 855 34.35 -79.06 -58.18
CA ASP A 855 34.89 -77.76 -58.63
C ASP A 855 36.14 -77.31 -57.86
N LEU A 856 36.37 -77.88 -56.67
CA LEU A 856 37.32 -77.36 -55.69
C LEU A 856 38.60 -78.20 -55.60
N LEU A 857 38.52 -79.48 -55.98
CA LEU A 857 39.62 -80.43 -55.89
C LEU A 857 40.54 -80.34 -57.10
N ARG A 858 41.86 -80.30 -56.86
CA ARG A 858 42.84 -80.27 -57.93
C ARG A 858 43.08 -81.69 -58.49
N PRO A 859 43.03 -81.87 -59.84
CA PRO A 859 43.17 -83.20 -60.44
C PRO A 859 44.49 -83.92 -60.16
N ASP A 860 45.58 -83.17 -60.00
CA ASP A 860 46.92 -83.67 -59.68
C ASP A 860 46.98 -84.32 -58.28
N VAL A 861 46.42 -83.65 -57.27
CA VAL A 861 46.35 -84.15 -55.89
C VAL A 861 45.45 -85.39 -55.79
N VAL A 862 44.32 -85.39 -56.50
CA VAL A 862 43.40 -86.54 -56.54
C VAL A 862 44.06 -87.74 -57.22
N LEU A 863 44.81 -87.53 -58.31
CA LEU A 863 45.57 -88.58 -59.00
C LEU A 863 46.66 -89.17 -58.09
N GLU A 864 47.43 -88.32 -57.40
CA GLU A 864 48.48 -88.78 -56.49
C GLU A 864 47.91 -89.63 -55.35
N LEU A 865 46.83 -89.16 -54.72
CA LEU A 865 46.19 -89.83 -53.59
C LEU A 865 45.47 -91.12 -54.01
N ALA A 866 44.83 -91.14 -55.18
CA ALA A 866 44.19 -92.34 -55.72
C ALA A 866 45.21 -93.40 -56.13
N TRP A 867 46.36 -92.99 -56.69
CA TRP A 867 47.43 -93.90 -57.08
C TRP A 867 48.15 -94.50 -55.87
N ARG A 868 48.50 -93.68 -54.87
CA ARG A 868 49.22 -94.13 -53.67
C ARG A 868 48.43 -95.14 -52.82
N ASN A 869 47.09 -95.06 -52.85
CA ASN A 869 46.20 -95.91 -52.06
C ASN A 869 45.47 -97.00 -52.88
N GLY A 870 45.74 -97.12 -54.18
CA GLY A 870 45.14 -98.15 -55.04
C GLY A 870 43.65 -97.96 -55.37
N LEU A 871 43.13 -96.73 -55.33
CA LEU A 871 41.72 -96.38 -55.53
C LEU A 871 41.42 -95.73 -56.88
N ILE A 872 42.21 -96.07 -57.90
CA ILE A 872 42.14 -95.45 -59.24
C ILE A 872 40.76 -95.67 -59.87
N ASP A 873 40.18 -96.86 -59.73
CA ASP A 873 38.88 -97.22 -60.34
C ASP A 873 37.72 -96.31 -59.86
N MET A 874 37.77 -95.87 -58.60
CA MET A 874 36.77 -94.96 -58.01
C MET A 874 37.00 -93.50 -58.40
N ALA A 875 38.25 -93.11 -58.73
CA ALA A 875 38.59 -91.76 -59.19
C ALA A 875 38.43 -91.59 -60.71
N MET A 876 38.35 -92.68 -61.48
CA MET A 876 38.25 -92.62 -62.95
C MET A 876 37.07 -91.79 -63.48
N PRO A 877 35.84 -91.86 -62.93
CA PRO A 877 34.74 -91.01 -63.39
C PRO A 877 35.02 -89.49 -63.26
N PHE A 878 35.68 -89.08 -62.17
CA PHE A 878 36.12 -87.70 -61.95
C PHE A 878 37.19 -87.30 -62.98
N LEU A 879 38.15 -88.18 -63.25
CA LEU A 879 39.23 -87.94 -64.22
C LEU A 879 38.72 -87.89 -65.67
N ILE A 880 37.75 -88.72 -66.03
CA ILE A 880 37.14 -88.70 -67.37
C ILE A 880 36.39 -87.38 -67.58
N GLN A 881 35.66 -86.90 -66.58
CA GLN A 881 34.91 -85.65 -66.69
C GLN A 881 35.84 -84.42 -66.73
N THR A 882 36.89 -84.39 -65.90
CA THR A 882 37.90 -83.32 -65.94
C THR A 882 38.67 -83.30 -67.26
N LEU A 883 39.05 -84.47 -67.79
CA LEU A 883 39.66 -84.57 -69.12
C LEU A 883 38.70 -84.10 -70.22
N ARG A 884 37.43 -84.48 -70.18
CA ARG A 884 36.41 -84.00 -71.13
C ARG A 884 36.24 -82.49 -71.07
N GLU A 885 36.23 -81.90 -69.87
CA GLU A 885 36.16 -80.45 -69.69
C GLU A 885 37.41 -79.73 -70.19
N LEU A 886 38.59 -80.28 -69.93
CA LEU A 886 39.83 -79.75 -70.48
C LEU A 886 39.84 -79.83 -72.01
N THR A 887 39.46 -80.96 -72.62
CA THR A 887 39.37 -81.10 -74.08
C THR A 887 38.33 -80.15 -74.66
N THR A 888 37.13 -80.05 -74.07
CA THR A 888 36.10 -79.12 -74.57
C THR A 888 36.46 -77.65 -74.38
N LYS A 889 37.19 -77.28 -73.32
CA LYS A 889 37.74 -75.93 -73.16
C LYS A 889 38.83 -75.64 -74.20
N VAL A 890 39.72 -76.59 -74.46
CA VAL A 890 40.74 -76.48 -75.51
C VAL A 890 40.09 -76.34 -76.89
N ASP A 891 39.11 -77.17 -77.23
CA ASP A 891 38.35 -77.07 -78.49
C ASP A 891 37.64 -75.71 -78.64
N ARG A 892 37.10 -75.18 -77.55
CA ARG A 892 36.46 -73.84 -77.54
C ARG A 892 37.48 -72.73 -77.76
N LEU A 893 38.64 -72.83 -77.11
CA LEU A 893 39.73 -71.86 -77.30
C LEU A 893 40.27 -71.91 -78.72
N GLU A 894 40.47 -73.11 -79.28
CA GLU A 894 40.89 -73.31 -80.66
C GLU A 894 39.87 -72.71 -81.64
N ARG A 895 38.57 -72.95 -81.43
CA ARG A 895 37.51 -72.30 -82.23
C ARG A 895 37.49 -70.78 -82.06
N SER A 896 37.75 -70.27 -80.86
CA SER A 896 37.77 -68.83 -80.59
C SER A 896 38.95 -68.13 -81.28
N GLU A 897 40.11 -68.79 -81.31
CA GLU A 897 41.29 -68.32 -82.02
C GLU A 897 41.07 -68.39 -83.54
N GLN A 898 40.44 -69.45 -84.05
CA GLN A 898 40.04 -69.54 -85.47
C GLN A 898 39.03 -68.46 -85.85
N THR A 899 38.06 -68.12 -84.99
CA THR A 899 37.14 -67.02 -85.24
C THR A 899 37.82 -65.66 -85.17
N ARG A 900 38.75 -65.44 -84.24
CA ARG A 900 39.56 -64.22 -84.17
C ARG A 900 40.43 -64.07 -85.41
N ALA A 901 41.10 -65.14 -85.86
CA ALA A 901 41.87 -65.14 -87.09
C ALA A 901 41.00 -64.84 -88.33
N ALA A 902 39.78 -65.38 -88.41
CA ALA A 902 38.84 -65.10 -89.49
C ALA A 902 38.24 -63.68 -89.43
N GLU A 903 38.09 -63.09 -88.24
CA GLU A 903 37.70 -61.69 -88.05
C GLU A 903 38.84 -60.74 -88.43
N GLU A 904 40.09 -61.08 -88.10
CA GLU A 904 41.30 -60.36 -88.54
C GLU A 904 41.46 -60.41 -90.07
N GLU A 905 41.27 -61.56 -90.73
CA GLU A 905 41.27 -61.67 -92.20
C GLU A 905 40.14 -60.86 -92.87
N LYS A 906 38.94 -60.80 -92.26
CA LYS A 906 37.84 -59.95 -92.74
C LYS A 906 38.11 -58.47 -92.55
N ALA A 907 38.79 -58.10 -91.46
CA ALA A 907 39.22 -56.72 -91.21
C ALA A 907 40.30 -56.28 -92.20
N GLU A 908 41.24 -57.16 -92.58
CA GLU A 908 42.25 -56.90 -93.60
C GLU A 908 41.65 -56.76 -95.02
N GLN A 909 40.61 -57.53 -95.35
CA GLN A 909 39.90 -57.41 -96.63
C GLN A 909 39.05 -56.13 -96.77
N ALA A 910 38.61 -55.53 -95.66
CA ALA A 910 37.80 -54.31 -95.66
C ALA A 910 38.62 -53.01 -95.89
N VAL A 911 39.95 -53.06 -95.81
CA VAL A 911 40.84 -51.88 -95.85
C VAL A 911 41.35 -51.51 -97.25
N ASN A 912 40.95 -52.22 -98.32
CA ASN A 912 41.36 -51.90 -99.71
C ASN A 912 40.21 -51.54 -100.67
N PRO A 913 39.96 -50.24 -100.93
CA PRO A 913 39.41 -49.78 -102.21
C PRO A 913 40.31 -48.70 -102.85
N LEU A 914 41.07 -49.08 -103.89
CA LEU A 914 41.90 -48.19 -104.72
C LEU A 914 41.04 -47.43 -105.76
N VAL A 915 40.91 -46.10 -105.63
CA VAL A 915 40.68 -45.21 -106.79
C VAL A 915 41.52 -43.93 -106.64
N MET A 916 42.45 -43.74 -107.58
CA MET A 916 43.28 -42.53 -107.74
C MET A 916 42.57 -41.44 -108.57
N ARG A 917 42.58 -40.18 -108.09
CA ARG A 917 42.65 -38.87 -108.81
C ARG A 917 42.07 -37.76 -107.91
N THR A 918 42.54 -36.52 -107.76
CA THR A 918 43.74 -35.71 -108.15
C THR A 918 43.53 -34.34 -107.46
N GLU A 919 44.56 -33.70 -106.87
CA GLU A 919 44.50 -32.35 -106.24
C GLU A 919 44.81 -31.21 -107.25
N PRO A 920 44.51 -29.91 -106.93
CA PRO A 920 45.56 -29.03 -106.36
C PRO A 920 45.09 -27.93 -105.36
N GLN A 921 45.93 -27.66 -104.34
CA GLN A 921 46.41 -26.37 -103.74
C GLN A 921 45.53 -25.09 -103.81
N LEU A 922 45.45 -24.14 -102.83
CA LEU A 922 46.49 -23.48 -102.01
C LEU A 922 45.84 -22.43 -101.07
N MET A 923 46.25 -22.33 -99.79
CA MET A 923 46.45 -21.08 -99.00
C MET A 923 46.91 -21.41 -97.55
N LEU A 924 48.07 -20.85 -97.15
CA LEU A 924 48.53 -20.67 -95.75
C LEU A 924 47.90 -19.38 -95.15
N PRO A 925 47.87 -19.10 -93.81
CA PRO A 925 48.83 -19.48 -92.75
C PRO A 925 48.22 -20.01 -91.40
N GLY A 926 49.08 -20.53 -90.50
CA GLY A 926 48.77 -20.98 -89.12
C GLY A 926 48.78 -19.86 -88.06
N PRO A 927 49.17 -20.06 -86.76
CA PRO A 927 49.44 -21.30 -85.99
C PRO A 927 48.90 -21.31 -84.51
N ALA A 928 49.20 -22.41 -83.78
CA ALA A 928 49.29 -22.58 -82.30
C ALA A 928 47.97 -22.65 -81.48
N GLY A 929 47.79 -23.53 -80.48
CA GLY A 929 48.67 -24.52 -79.85
C GLY A 929 47.94 -25.43 -78.84
N SER A 930 48.51 -26.62 -78.65
CA SER A 930 48.82 -27.31 -77.38
C SER A 930 47.72 -28.03 -76.55
N MET A 931 47.81 -29.39 -76.59
CA MET A 931 47.91 -30.40 -75.49
C MET A 931 47.97 -29.90 -74.02
N PRO A 932 47.90 -30.76 -72.95
CA PRO A 932 47.30 -32.11 -72.74
C PRO A 932 46.65 -32.32 -71.32
N ALA A 933 46.19 -33.56 -71.06
CA ALA A 933 46.26 -34.38 -69.82
C ALA A 933 45.80 -33.90 -68.40
N ALA A 934 45.07 -34.83 -67.76
CA ALA A 934 45.14 -35.27 -66.35
C ALA A 934 44.48 -34.49 -65.17
N LEU A 935 43.94 -35.31 -64.24
CA LEU A 935 43.73 -35.13 -62.79
C LEU A 935 42.62 -34.18 -62.24
N ILE A 936 41.67 -34.81 -61.52
CA ILE A 936 41.01 -34.51 -60.20
C ILE A 936 41.28 -33.12 -59.55
N PRO A 937 40.47 -32.68 -58.54
CA PRO A 937 39.14 -32.05 -58.45
C PRO A 937 39.33 -30.54 -58.08
N PRO A 938 38.61 -29.83 -57.17
CA PRO A 938 37.23 -29.88 -56.64
C PRO A 938 36.50 -28.49 -56.65
N ALA A 939 35.25 -28.51 -56.18
CA ALA A 939 34.55 -27.51 -55.34
C ALA A 939 34.46 -26.02 -55.73
N GLY A 940 33.21 -25.53 -55.66
CA GLY A 940 32.92 -24.34 -54.85
C GLY A 940 32.17 -23.21 -55.53
N ALA A 941 31.01 -22.87 -54.92
CA ALA A 941 30.35 -21.55 -54.92
C ALA A 941 29.79 -21.05 -56.27
N ALA A 942 28.71 -20.28 -56.35
CA ALA A 942 27.67 -19.80 -55.45
C ALA A 942 26.69 -19.00 -56.36
N ILE A 943 25.42 -18.89 -55.94
CA ILE A 943 24.53 -17.71 -56.09
C ILE A 943 24.49 -17.05 -57.49
N GLY A 944 23.38 -16.95 -58.21
CA GLY A 944 21.97 -16.98 -57.85
C GLY A 944 21.18 -16.21 -58.93
N MET A 945 19.93 -15.89 -58.58
CA MET A 945 19.03 -14.91 -59.18
C MET A 945 18.01 -15.33 -60.25
N PHE A 946 16.76 -15.28 -59.76
CA PHE A 946 15.57 -14.62 -60.31
C PHE A 946 14.80 -15.25 -61.48
N GLY A 947 13.50 -15.43 -61.23
CA GLY A 947 12.47 -15.17 -62.25
C GLY A 947 11.28 -16.12 -62.27
N VAL A 948 10.37 -16.01 -61.30
CA VAL A 948 8.95 -16.41 -61.42
C VAL A 948 8.21 -15.15 -61.90
N PRO A 949 7.26 -15.15 -62.88
CA PRO A 949 5.87 -15.62 -62.68
C PRO A 949 5.18 -16.16 -63.97
N GLY A 950 4.02 -16.82 -63.98
CA GLY A 950 2.92 -16.89 -63.03
C GLY A 950 1.81 -17.86 -63.54
N PRO A 951 0.65 -17.91 -62.87
CA PRO A 951 -0.26 -19.05 -62.80
C PRO A 951 -1.60 -18.87 -63.55
N GLN A 952 -2.33 -19.98 -63.78
CA GLN A 952 -3.71 -19.97 -64.27
C GLN A 952 -4.73 -20.25 -63.16
N MET A 953 -5.78 -19.44 -63.24
CA MET A 953 -6.94 -19.25 -62.36
C MET A 953 -7.96 -20.40 -62.33
N TYR A 954 -8.74 -20.47 -61.25
CA TYR A 954 -10.18 -20.74 -61.30
C TYR A 954 -10.93 -19.65 -60.51
N TYR A 955 -12.00 -19.12 -61.13
CA TYR A 955 -12.84 -17.99 -60.70
C TYR A 955 -14.20 -18.48 -60.17
N GLN A 956 -14.79 -17.75 -59.21
CA GLN A 956 -16.24 -17.46 -59.12
C GLN A 956 -16.42 -16.17 -58.26
N THR A 957 -16.55 -15.00 -58.90
CA THR A 957 -17.77 -14.16 -59.08
C THR A 957 -18.33 -13.54 -57.78
N ASN A 958 -17.96 -12.28 -57.45
CA ASN A 958 -18.71 -11.00 -57.64
C ASN A 958 -20.00 -10.91 -56.79
N GLY A 959 -20.20 -10.05 -55.78
CA GLY A 959 -19.92 -8.60 -55.58
C GLY A 959 -21.26 -7.83 -55.52
N PRO A 960 -21.36 -6.52 -55.18
CA PRO A 960 -20.55 -5.65 -54.31
C PRO A 960 -21.39 -4.68 -53.41
N SER A 961 -20.68 -3.82 -52.65
CA SER A 961 -21.06 -2.50 -52.07
C SER A 961 -22.15 -2.47 -50.99
N PHE A 962 -21.90 -2.01 -49.76
CA PHE A 962 -21.32 -0.73 -49.31
C PHE A 962 -20.64 -0.88 -47.94
#